data_AF-A0A849ZFF6-F1
#
_entry.id   AF-A0A849ZFF6-F1
#
_cell.length_a   1.000
_cell.length_b   1.000
_cell.length_c   1.000
_cell.angle_alpha   90.00
_cell.angle_beta   90.00
_cell.angle_gamma   90.00
#
_symmetry.space_group_name_H-M   'P 1'
#
loop_
_entity.id
_entity.type
_entity.pdbx_description
1 polymer ?
#
loop_
_entity_poly.entity_id
_entity_poly.type
_entity_poly.pdbx_seq_one_letter_code
_entity_poly.pdbx_strand_id
1 'polypeptide(L)'
;MLTLQSAAESAVIGRLSPVDWVIVVGFIFLSIGIGVYLSKRGQGSSEQYFKGGGGMGWMLLGTSMVATTFAADTPLALTGWVVTSGVAQNWYWWSMVPITMLGVFFFARLWKRANPLTDMEFVYVRYSGNSAHWLRACKALWLAIPYGCIVMGWVNKAMGVIINYVVPDFPRIPFIDQAMLWLFLATPLSSNINPAMVEAIQGGVIDPIEVGYSHHILQKPILWTEYEAGAYSEYTAPDGVEYPDRHQEVLEALGITYDIELNRVGSIEGVPNGFLLSREVELDGETVLEPIEDTDSVEVIFELYKVCAGVNQYKILFFLFLIVCAYTAISGLWGVVVTDFIQFWIAMFGCIVLAVLAVRHVGGIDAMLNQMADIYGSAKARGMVNPLPTAEAGEFGLFTRFQFLLFMCVFWWSNGFTDGGSYFAQRMLSAKDERNAALGYMWYAIAHYALRMWPWLLVGFAAAVLYPRIPFANGVMPSGSVAEAGYVKIMLLVLPAGMLGLLVAALMAAYMSTISTQVNLGASYLMNDFYRPFIAPGRERRAARRRGNPDFKYDERHYVRWGIIMTVMMAFAGIIVSLFLNTIGEAWFLLAGFNGGIGVIYLLRWYWWRINAWTEIVCLLSLLILTLVLRLLCNGAFGWPAMLPADVLGHRVFADTFFEFKVQQMGTIPFSLLVTMPASVGLALLVTFLTAPTDLEKLKTFHRRVQAGGIGWRRIDRLVKAEDPSFQVNSPLTWENTRNWLLGSAMVYFWLVGVGKIIIGPALNRANDNLVVAGEDVFFLHLMTGLIVAGLVSKILPGRGKRRGLALAVVLAGYVAVAYSLFHPVGQPFATAPLGWLLGPRLIGILMLAAGVACGGVIARSFSTGRWSDLPAGREASPRPA
;
A
#
# COMPACT_ATOMS: atom_id res chain seq x y z
N MET A 1 -34.39 6.97 9.76
CA MET A 1 -34.73 5.91 10.74
C MET A 1 -33.64 4.85 10.87
N LEU A 2 -33.14 4.22 9.80
CA LEU A 2 -32.07 3.19 9.87
C LEU A 2 -30.74 3.69 10.46
N THR A 3 -30.39 4.96 10.27
CA THR A 3 -29.17 5.58 10.85
C THR A 3 -29.27 5.80 12.37
N LEU A 4 -30.45 6.19 12.88
CA LEU A 4 -30.70 6.44 14.31
C LEU A 4 -30.65 5.15 15.15
N GLN A 5 -31.19 4.05 14.62
CA GLN A 5 -31.16 2.76 15.31
C GLN A 5 -29.72 2.20 15.35
N SER A 6 -28.93 2.40 14.30
CA SER A 6 -27.53 1.96 14.26
C SER A 6 -26.59 2.76 15.17
N ALA A 7 -26.84 4.06 15.39
CA ALA A 7 -26.03 4.92 16.26
C ALA A 7 -26.30 4.63 17.75
N ALA A 8 -27.57 4.46 18.13
CA ALA A 8 -27.96 4.03 19.47
C ALA A 8 -27.54 2.58 19.78
N GLU A 9 -27.61 1.67 18.81
CA GLU A 9 -27.08 0.31 18.96
C GLU A 9 -25.55 0.33 19.07
N SER A 10 -24.83 1.15 18.29
CA SER A 10 -23.36 1.22 18.31
C SER A 10 -22.75 1.97 19.49
N ALA A 11 -23.50 2.81 20.20
CA ALA A 11 -23.09 3.46 21.44
C ALA A 11 -22.74 2.46 22.58
N VAL A 12 -23.19 1.20 22.47
CA VAL A 12 -22.94 0.11 23.43
C VAL A 12 -21.79 -0.83 22.99
N ILE A 13 -21.34 -0.75 21.73
CA ILE A 13 -20.63 -1.85 21.04
C ILE A 13 -19.08 -1.75 21.11
N GLY A 14 -18.51 -0.68 21.65
CA GLY A 14 -17.06 -0.40 21.64
C GLY A 14 -16.17 -1.22 22.60
N ARG A 15 -16.57 -2.43 23.03
CA ARG A 15 -15.75 -3.27 23.93
C ARG A 15 -15.69 -4.72 23.48
N LEU A 16 -14.47 -5.22 23.31
CA LEU A 16 -14.21 -6.65 23.16
C LEU A 16 -14.82 -7.43 24.33
N SER A 17 -15.61 -8.46 24.03
CA SER A 17 -16.13 -9.37 25.04
C SER A 17 -14.98 -10.19 25.68
N PRO A 18 -15.21 -10.84 26.83
CA PRO A 18 -14.21 -11.73 27.41
C PRO A 18 -13.75 -12.85 26.45
N VAL A 19 -14.64 -13.36 25.61
CA VAL A 19 -14.30 -14.38 24.60
C VAL A 19 -13.39 -13.79 23.51
N ASP A 20 -13.64 -12.56 23.09
CA ASP A 20 -12.78 -11.87 22.12
C ASP A 20 -11.36 -11.70 22.67
N TRP A 21 -11.24 -11.30 23.94
CA TRP A 21 -9.95 -11.18 24.61
C TRP A 21 -9.20 -12.50 24.70
N VAL A 22 -9.89 -13.60 25.02
CA VAL A 22 -9.27 -14.94 25.04
C VAL A 22 -8.71 -15.30 23.66
N ILE A 23 -9.44 -14.98 22.58
CA ILE A 23 -8.97 -15.23 21.21
C ILE A 23 -7.76 -14.37 20.88
N VAL A 24 -7.81 -13.07 21.17
CA VAL A 24 -6.70 -12.13 20.90
C VAL A 24 -5.44 -12.55 21.66
N VAL A 25 -5.55 -12.82 22.95
CA VAL A 25 -4.42 -13.23 23.80
C VAL A 25 -3.89 -14.60 23.36
N GLY A 26 -4.78 -15.57 23.09
CA GLY A 26 -4.41 -16.89 22.59
C GLY A 26 -3.66 -16.81 21.25
N PHE A 27 -4.08 -15.90 20.37
CA PHE A 27 -3.44 -15.64 19.10
C PHE A 27 -2.01 -15.06 19.25
N ILE A 28 -1.81 -14.13 20.19
CA ILE A 28 -0.48 -13.58 20.52
C ILE A 28 0.43 -14.71 21.02
N PHE A 29 -0.05 -15.55 21.94
CA PHE A 29 0.72 -16.69 22.43
C PHE A 29 1.05 -17.72 21.35
N LEU A 30 0.11 -17.98 20.42
CA LEU A 30 0.37 -18.84 19.27
C LEU A 30 1.51 -18.28 18.40
N SER A 31 1.49 -16.97 18.12
CA SER A 31 2.51 -16.31 17.31
C SER A 31 3.90 -16.39 17.97
N ILE A 32 3.98 -16.08 19.28
CA ILE A 32 5.21 -16.22 20.06
C ILE A 32 5.66 -17.68 20.10
N GLY A 33 4.73 -18.62 20.33
CA GLY A 33 5.00 -20.05 20.40
C GLY A 33 5.61 -20.61 19.10
N ILE A 34 5.08 -20.21 17.94
CA ILE A 34 5.65 -20.55 16.63
C ILE A 34 7.06 -19.97 16.49
N GLY A 35 7.26 -18.72 16.89
CA GLY A 35 8.57 -18.06 16.85
C GLY A 35 9.62 -18.78 17.71
N VAL A 36 9.26 -19.16 18.94
CA VAL A 36 10.12 -19.92 19.86
C VAL A 36 10.39 -21.32 19.33
N TYR A 37 9.38 -22.02 18.81
CA TYR A 37 9.54 -23.36 18.25
C TYR A 37 10.49 -23.39 17.06
N LEU A 38 10.43 -22.36 16.19
CA LEU A 38 11.27 -22.26 15.00
C LEU A 38 12.64 -21.61 15.24
N SER A 39 12.89 -21.05 16.44
CA SER A 39 14.16 -20.40 16.80
C SER A 39 15.39 -21.28 16.56
N LYS A 40 15.30 -22.57 16.88
CA LYS A 40 16.38 -23.56 16.65
C LYS A 40 16.74 -23.72 15.17
N ARG A 41 15.80 -23.46 14.26
CA ARG A 41 16.03 -23.46 12.80
C ARG A 41 16.57 -22.13 12.28
N GLY A 42 16.46 -21.03 13.01
CA GLY A 42 16.88 -19.70 12.56
C GLY A 42 18.28 -19.29 13.02
N GLN A 43 18.79 -19.84 14.13
CA GLN A 43 20.00 -19.34 14.81
C GLN A 43 21.32 -19.99 14.38
N GLY A 44 21.33 -20.88 13.38
CA GLY A 44 22.53 -21.62 12.96
C GLY A 44 23.59 -20.79 12.21
N SER A 45 23.18 -19.81 11.40
CA SER A 45 24.07 -18.91 10.65
C SER A 45 23.32 -17.66 10.17
N SER A 46 24.05 -16.63 9.72
CA SER A 46 23.44 -15.42 9.13
C SER A 46 22.62 -15.72 7.87
N GLU A 47 23.07 -16.65 7.02
CA GLU A 47 22.30 -17.12 5.87
C GLU A 47 21.01 -17.83 6.29
N GLN A 48 21.07 -18.64 7.34
CA GLN A 48 19.89 -19.33 7.86
C GLN A 48 18.91 -18.37 8.54
N TYR A 49 19.41 -17.33 9.22
CA TYR A 49 18.62 -16.31 9.87
C TYR A 49 17.93 -15.37 8.87
N PHE A 50 18.66 -14.88 7.85
CA PHE A 50 18.15 -13.86 6.91
C PHE A 50 17.57 -14.42 5.60
N LYS A 51 17.97 -15.62 5.14
CA LYS A 51 17.45 -16.26 3.91
C LYS A 51 16.72 -17.59 4.16
N GLY A 52 16.67 -18.06 5.41
CA GLY A 52 16.06 -19.35 5.74
C GLY A 52 16.70 -20.55 5.03
N GLY A 53 17.95 -20.45 4.60
CA GLY A 53 18.70 -21.55 3.98
C GLY A 53 18.21 -21.98 2.58
N GLY A 54 17.35 -21.21 1.92
CA GLY A 54 17.00 -21.44 0.51
C GLY A 54 16.14 -22.68 0.23
N GLY A 55 15.42 -23.21 1.22
CA GLY A 55 14.62 -24.46 1.11
C GLY A 55 13.10 -24.27 1.03
N MET A 56 12.60 -23.05 0.90
CA MET A 56 11.15 -22.79 1.04
C MET A 56 10.37 -23.08 -0.25
N GLY A 57 9.16 -23.60 -0.10
CA GLY A 57 8.23 -23.88 -1.19
C GLY A 57 7.44 -22.64 -1.65
N TRP A 58 6.96 -22.67 -2.90
CA TRP A 58 6.30 -21.52 -3.53
C TRP A 58 5.03 -21.03 -2.81
N MET A 59 4.20 -21.91 -2.28
CA MET A 59 2.98 -21.52 -1.55
C MET A 59 3.31 -20.74 -0.28
N LEU A 60 4.28 -21.25 0.49
CA LEU A 60 4.73 -20.63 1.73
C LEU A 60 5.26 -19.21 1.47
N LEU A 61 6.13 -19.08 0.46
CA LEU A 61 6.72 -17.79 0.08
C LEU A 61 5.70 -16.82 -0.50
N GLY A 62 4.86 -17.27 -1.43
CA GLY A 62 3.85 -16.44 -2.07
C GLY A 62 2.81 -15.94 -1.06
N THR A 63 2.32 -16.81 -0.17
CA THR A 63 1.39 -16.38 0.88
C THR A 63 2.06 -15.39 1.82
N SER A 64 3.33 -15.58 2.21
CA SER A 64 4.04 -14.58 3.00
C SER A 64 4.19 -13.23 2.27
N MET A 65 4.43 -13.20 0.95
CA MET A 65 4.40 -11.93 0.20
C MET A 65 3.03 -11.24 0.31
N VAL A 66 1.94 -12.00 0.21
CA VAL A 66 0.59 -11.44 0.29
C VAL A 66 0.26 -10.99 1.72
N ALA A 67 0.67 -11.77 2.73
CA ALA A 67 0.51 -11.46 4.14
C ALA A 67 1.23 -10.16 4.51
N THR A 68 2.49 -10.00 4.10
CA THR A 68 3.27 -8.78 4.40
C THR A 68 2.67 -7.53 3.75
N THR A 69 2.02 -7.67 2.60
CA THR A 69 1.27 -6.57 1.95
C THR A 69 -0.18 -6.47 2.41
N PHE A 70 -0.66 -7.42 3.21
CA PHE A 70 -1.93 -7.38 3.92
C PHE A 70 -1.60 -6.81 5.29
N ALA A 71 -1.32 -5.51 5.31
CA ALA A 71 -1.02 -4.79 6.52
C ALA A 71 -2.33 -4.20 7.11
N ALA A 72 -2.30 -3.82 8.38
CA ALA A 72 -3.49 -3.31 9.09
C ALA A 72 -4.05 -2.01 8.47
N ASP A 73 -3.22 -1.25 7.74
CA ASP A 73 -3.56 -0.03 7.02
C ASP A 73 -4.41 -0.24 5.77
N THR A 74 -4.15 -1.33 5.05
CA THR A 74 -4.68 -1.57 3.71
C THR A 74 -6.22 -1.60 3.69
N PRO A 75 -6.92 -2.41 4.51
CA PRO A 75 -8.39 -2.43 4.49
C PRO A 75 -9.01 -1.08 4.89
N LEU A 76 -8.38 -0.35 5.82
CA LEU A 76 -8.84 0.96 6.27
C LEU A 76 -8.69 2.01 5.17
N ALA A 77 -7.53 2.09 4.54
CA ALA A 77 -7.26 3.00 3.44
C ALA A 77 -8.17 2.73 2.23
N LEU A 78 -8.36 1.47 1.86
CA LEU A 78 -9.23 1.09 0.74
C LEU A 78 -10.69 1.45 1.01
N THR A 79 -11.16 1.22 2.25
CA THR A 79 -12.51 1.63 2.66
C THR A 79 -12.64 3.14 2.57
N GLY A 80 -11.68 3.89 3.12
CA GLY A 80 -11.67 5.35 3.04
C GLY A 80 -11.74 5.85 1.59
N TRP A 81 -10.91 5.31 0.70
CA TRP A 81 -10.89 5.66 -0.72
C TRP A 81 -12.20 5.39 -1.44
N VAL A 82 -12.87 4.27 -1.13
CA VAL A 82 -14.18 3.96 -1.73
C VAL A 82 -15.21 5.02 -1.36
N VAL A 83 -15.23 5.48 -0.10
CA VAL A 83 -16.18 6.49 0.37
C VAL A 83 -15.81 7.89 -0.14
N THR A 84 -14.53 8.23 -0.27
CA THR A 84 -14.08 9.58 -0.67
C THR A 84 -14.00 9.78 -2.17
N SER A 85 -13.38 8.85 -2.91
CA SER A 85 -13.02 9.03 -4.33
C SER A 85 -13.45 7.87 -5.22
N GLY A 86 -14.21 6.92 -4.68
CA GLY A 86 -14.71 5.76 -5.38
C GLY A 86 -13.68 4.64 -5.56
N VAL A 87 -14.18 3.49 -6.04
CA VAL A 87 -13.39 2.28 -6.27
C VAL A 87 -12.23 2.52 -7.22
N ALA A 88 -12.39 3.40 -8.22
CA ALA A 88 -11.36 3.68 -9.22
C ALA A 88 -10.04 4.19 -8.60
N GLN A 89 -10.04 4.80 -7.41
CA GLN A 89 -8.80 5.18 -6.73
C GLN A 89 -7.87 3.98 -6.44
N ASN A 90 -8.42 2.76 -6.38
CA ASN A 90 -7.65 1.53 -6.23
C ASN A 90 -6.70 1.22 -7.40
N TRP A 91 -6.81 1.93 -8.53
CA TRP A 91 -5.80 1.88 -9.59
C TRP A 91 -4.41 2.29 -9.11
N TYR A 92 -4.29 2.97 -7.97
CA TYR A 92 -3.01 3.13 -7.27
C TYR A 92 -2.29 1.80 -7.10
N TRP A 93 -2.99 0.76 -6.64
CA TRP A 93 -2.42 -0.58 -6.48
C TRP A 93 -2.62 -1.44 -7.71
N TRP A 94 -3.79 -1.39 -8.36
CA TRP A 94 -4.07 -2.25 -9.51
C TRP A 94 -3.18 -1.96 -10.70
N SER A 95 -2.69 -0.72 -10.86
CA SER A 95 -1.70 -0.41 -11.90
C SER A 95 -0.39 -1.18 -11.73
N MET A 96 -0.08 -1.72 -10.54
CA MET A 96 1.15 -2.47 -10.26
C MET A 96 1.13 -3.92 -10.78
N VAL A 97 0.02 -4.44 -11.30
CA VAL A 97 -0.05 -5.81 -11.85
C VAL A 97 1.09 -6.13 -12.85
N PRO A 98 1.45 -5.25 -13.81
CA PRO A 98 2.53 -5.52 -14.75
C PRO A 98 3.88 -5.66 -14.05
N ILE A 99 4.14 -4.90 -12.98
CA ILE A 99 5.35 -5.02 -12.16
C ILE A 99 5.46 -6.41 -11.54
N THR A 100 4.34 -6.92 -11.02
CA THR A 100 4.30 -8.21 -10.34
C THR A 100 4.53 -9.33 -11.35
N MET A 101 3.95 -9.19 -12.54
CA MET A 101 4.19 -10.13 -13.65
C MET A 101 5.62 -10.04 -14.19
N LEU A 102 6.28 -8.88 -14.14
CA LEU A 102 7.72 -8.80 -14.45
C LEU A 102 8.53 -9.64 -13.44
N GLY A 103 8.14 -9.59 -12.17
CA GLY A 103 8.65 -10.47 -11.11
C GLY A 103 8.58 -11.94 -11.49
N VAL A 104 7.41 -12.41 -11.94
CA VAL A 104 7.18 -13.81 -12.35
C VAL A 104 8.07 -14.25 -13.51
N PHE A 105 8.02 -13.52 -14.62
CA PHE A 105 8.58 -14.00 -15.90
C PHE A 105 10.04 -13.62 -16.13
N PHE A 106 10.54 -12.61 -15.42
CA PHE A 106 11.90 -12.10 -15.61
C PHE A 106 12.71 -12.13 -14.32
N PHE A 107 12.29 -11.40 -13.29
CA PHE A 107 13.18 -11.09 -12.17
C PHE A 107 13.35 -12.23 -11.15
N ALA A 108 12.36 -13.09 -10.97
CA ALA A 108 12.48 -14.25 -10.06
C ALA A 108 13.67 -15.14 -10.38
N ARG A 109 13.92 -15.37 -11.68
CA ARG A 109 15.09 -16.14 -12.14
C ARG A 109 16.38 -15.36 -11.92
N LEU A 110 16.39 -14.07 -12.28
CA LEU A 110 17.58 -13.22 -12.19
C LEU A 110 18.06 -13.04 -10.75
N TRP A 111 17.16 -12.80 -9.80
CA TRP A 111 17.48 -12.74 -8.39
C TRP A 111 18.01 -14.06 -7.86
N LYS A 112 17.38 -15.19 -8.24
CA LYS A 112 17.85 -16.51 -7.80
C LYS A 112 19.25 -16.86 -8.34
N ARG A 113 19.58 -16.47 -9.58
CA ARG A 113 20.94 -16.63 -10.16
C ARG A 113 21.97 -15.70 -9.52
N ALA A 114 21.57 -14.46 -9.26
CA ALA A 114 22.43 -13.49 -8.58
C ALA A 114 22.77 -13.95 -7.15
N ASN A 115 21.82 -14.58 -6.45
CA ASN A 115 21.93 -15.14 -5.10
C ASN A 115 22.70 -14.30 -4.04
N PRO A 116 22.57 -12.95 -3.97
CA PRO A 116 23.21 -12.17 -2.91
C PRO A 116 22.55 -12.44 -1.55
N LEU A 117 23.24 -12.29 -0.41
CA LEU A 117 22.68 -12.46 0.95
C LEU A 117 21.53 -11.49 1.21
N THR A 118 21.75 -10.22 0.85
CA THR A 118 20.77 -9.14 0.91
C THR A 118 20.60 -8.53 -0.49
N ASP A 119 19.49 -7.85 -0.73
CA ASP A 119 19.33 -7.08 -1.97
C ASP A 119 20.36 -5.94 -2.09
N MET A 120 20.95 -5.48 -0.98
CA MET A 120 22.06 -4.53 -0.97
C MET A 120 23.39 -5.16 -1.41
N GLU A 121 23.66 -6.42 -1.06
CA GLU A 121 24.85 -7.12 -1.55
C GLU A 121 24.84 -7.30 -3.07
N PHE A 122 23.67 -7.27 -3.71
CA PHE A 122 23.56 -7.23 -5.17
C PHE A 122 24.41 -6.10 -5.79
N VAL A 123 24.59 -4.99 -5.09
CA VAL A 123 25.49 -3.89 -5.51
C VAL A 123 26.90 -4.40 -5.78
N TYR A 124 27.44 -5.29 -4.96
CA TYR A 124 28.76 -5.90 -5.20
C TYR A 124 28.71 -7.08 -6.17
N VAL A 125 27.54 -7.65 -6.46
CA VAL A 125 27.40 -8.59 -7.57
C VAL A 125 27.48 -7.84 -8.90
N ARG A 126 26.85 -6.67 -8.99
CA ARG A 126 26.66 -5.91 -10.23
C ARG A 126 27.74 -4.84 -10.50
N TYR A 127 28.28 -4.21 -9.47
CA TYR A 127 29.22 -3.08 -9.55
C TYR A 127 30.55 -3.39 -8.83
N SER A 128 31.56 -2.55 -9.03
CA SER A 128 32.90 -2.68 -8.41
C SER A 128 33.48 -1.31 -8.03
N GLY A 129 34.53 -1.34 -7.21
CA GLY A 129 35.27 -0.14 -6.78
C GLY A 129 34.58 0.70 -5.72
N ASN A 130 35.14 1.88 -5.44
CA ASN A 130 34.67 2.78 -4.38
C ASN A 130 33.23 3.26 -4.59
N SER A 131 32.77 3.40 -5.84
CA SER A 131 31.39 3.80 -6.14
C SER A 131 30.38 2.74 -5.71
N ALA A 132 30.71 1.44 -5.85
CA ALA A 132 29.88 0.36 -5.34
C ALA A 132 29.83 0.35 -3.81
N HIS A 133 30.94 0.67 -3.13
CA HIS A 133 30.96 0.81 -1.67
C HIS A 133 30.02 1.93 -1.22
N TRP A 134 30.12 3.12 -1.81
CA TRP A 134 29.21 4.22 -1.49
C TRP A 134 27.76 3.90 -1.79
N LEU A 135 27.44 3.29 -2.93
CA LEU A 135 26.06 2.92 -3.26
C LEU A 135 25.49 1.94 -2.22
N ARG A 136 26.26 0.92 -1.80
CA ARG A 136 25.79 -0.04 -0.78
C ARG A 136 25.46 0.68 0.53
N ALA A 137 26.31 1.59 0.99
CA ALA A 137 26.06 2.37 2.19
C ALA A 137 24.84 3.30 2.04
N CYS A 138 24.78 4.08 0.96
CA CYS A 138 23.68 5.01 0.70
C CYS A 138 22.34 4.28 0.61
N LYS A 139 22.26 3.17 -0.12
CA LYS A 139 21.01 2.39 -0.24
C LYS A 139 20.62 1.72 1.07
N ALA A 140 21.57 1.17 1.83
CA ALA A 140 21.29 0.56 3.13
C ALA A 140 20.71 1.60 4.10
N LEU A 141 21.30 2.79 4.17
CA LEU A 141 20.79 3.88 4.99
C LEU A 141 19.43 4.38 4.50
N TRP A 142 19.26 4.55 3.19
CA TRP A 142 18.00 4.97 2.56
C TRP A 142 16.84 4.00 2.85
N LEU A 143 17.06 2.70 2.67
CA LEU A 143 16.01 1.71 2.84
C LEU A 143 15.73 1.40 4.31
N ALA A 144 16.75 1.46 5.16
CA ALA A 144 16.54 1.27 6.60
C ALA A 144 15.83 2.48 7.21
N ILE A 145 16.38 3.69 7.07
CA ILE A 145 15.97 4.84 7.87
C ILE A 145 14.74 5.56 7.28
N PRO A 146 14.84 6.36 6.19
CA PRO A 146 13.68 7.08 5.71
C PRO A 146 12.60 6.13 5.19
N TYR A 147 12.95 5.13 4.37
CA TYR A 147 11.94 4.20 3.85
C TYR A 147 11.31 3.36 4.97
N GLY A 148 12.13 2.61 5.73
CA GLY A 148 11.64 1.70 6.76
C GLY A 148 10.86 2.40 7.87
N CYS A 149 11.32 3.56 8.35
CA CYS A 149 10.63 4.30 9.40
C CYS A 149 9.32 4.94 8.93
N ILE A 150 9.25 5.46 7.70
CA ILE A 150 7.99 5.98 7.15
C ILE A 150 6.97 4.84 7.02
N VAL A 151 7.40 3.65 6.56
CA VAL A 151 6.53 2.46 6.48
C VAL A 151 5.96 2.09 7.83
N MET A 152 6.82 1.95 8.85
CA MET A 152 6.36 1.69 10.21
C MET A 152 5.45 2.81 10.72
N GLY A 153 5.75 4.06 10.34
CA GLY A 153 5.00 5.25 10.70
C GLY A 153 3.52 5.16 10.34
N TRP A 154 3.20 4.87 9.07
CA TRP A 154 1.80 4.80 8.64
C TRP A 154 1.10 3.53 9.12
N VAL A 155 1.82 2.41 9.26
CA VAL A 155 1.26 1.17 9.82
C VAL A 155 0.89 1.36 11.29
N ASN A 156 1.69 2.12 12.04
CA ASN A 156 1.35 2.53 13.40
C ASN A 156 0.11 3.40 13.45
N LYS A 157 -0.04 4.34 12.51
CA LYS A 157 -1.26 5.17 12.43
C LYS A 157 -2.51 4.34 12.20
N ALA A 158 -2.47 3.42 11.24
CA ALA A 158 -3.56 2.49 11.00
C ALA A 158 -3.93 1.65 12.23
N MET A 159 -2.94 1.11 12.92
CA MET A 159 -3.17 0.35 14.14
C MET A 159 -3.70 1.23 15.27
N GLY A 160 -3.28 2.50 15.33
CA GLY A 160 -3.85 3.52 16.22
C GLY A 160 -5.35 3.72 16.00
N VAL A 161 -5.79 3.79 14.73
CA VAL A 161 -7.23 3.85 14.39
C VAL A 161 -7.94 2.64 14.99
N ILE A 162 -7.45 1.43 14.71
CA ILE A 162 -8.08 0.19 15.21
C ILE A 162 -8.13 0.18 16.74
N ILE A 163 -7.04 0.55 17.41
CA ILE A 163 -6.95 0.61 18.87
C ILE A 163 -7.99 1.56 19.47
N ASN A 164 -8.16 2.76 18.91
CA ASN A 164 -9.06 3.78 19.46
C ASN A 164 -10.51 3.30 19.54
N TYR A 165 -10.95 2.46 18.60
CA TYR A 165 -12.33 1.94 18.61
C TYR A 165 -12.48 0.61 19.33
N VAL A 166 -11.47 -0.27 19.27
CA VAL A 166 -11.58 -1.64 19.75
C VAL A 166 -11.11 -1.78 21.21
N VAL A 167 -10.12 -0.99 21.60
CA VAL A 167 -9.55 -0.96 22.96
C VAL A 167 -9.49 0.49 23.46
N PRO A 168 -10.63 1.18 23.55
CA PRO A 168 -10.67 2.60 23.89
C PRO A 168 -10.14 2.92 25.29
N ASP A 169 -10.32 2.01 26.25
CA ASP A 169 -10.10 2.25 27.68
C ASP A 169 -9.09 1.23 28.25
N PHE A 170 -7.81 1.40 27.93
CA PHE A 170 -6.74 0.51 28.42
C PHE A 170 -6.34 0.89 29.85
N PRO A 171 -5.97 -0.07 30.72
CA PRO A 171 -5.61 0.22 32.11
C PRO A 171 -4.58 1.36 32.25
N ARG A 172 -4.82 2.23 33.25
CA ARG A 172 -3.93 3.33 33.63
C ARG A 172 -2.59 2.78 34.12
N ILE A 173 -1.50 3.29 33.57
CA ILE A 173 -0.12 3.03 34.00
C ILE A 173 0.56 4.40 34.13
N PRO A 174 0.48 5.04 35.32
CA PRO A 174 0.73 6.48 35.46
C PRO A 174 2.05 6.98 34.85
N PHE A 175 3.15 6.26 35.08
CA PHE A 175 4.45 6.62 34.52
C PHE A 175 4.48 6.59 32.99
N ILE A 176 3.83 5.59 32.37
CA ILE A 176 3.77 5.46 30.92
C ILE A 176 2.79 6.47 30.34
N ASP A 177 1.62 6.65 30.96
CA ASP A 177 0.61 7.63 30.50
C ASP A 177 1.22 9.04 30.47
N GLN A 178 1.94 9.44 31.52
CA GLN A 178 2.61 10.75 31.59
C GLN A 178 3.74 10.89 30.55
N ALA A 179 4.55 9.84 30.34
CA ALA A 179 5.58 9.85 29.30
C ALA A 179 4.98 9.99 27.89
N MET A 180 3.87 9.30 27.62
CA MET A 180 3.15 9.38 26.35
C MET A 180 2.46 10.74 26.17
N LEU A 181 1.90 11.34 27.24
CA LEU A 181 1.33 12.69 27.21
C LEU A 181 2.39 13.73 26.83
N TRP A 182 3.55 13.68 27.47
CA TRP A 182 4.67 14.56 27.13
C TRP A 182 5.10 14.40 25.66
N LEU A 183 5.23 13.16 25.19
CA LEU A 183 5.57 12.86 23.80
C LEU A 183 4.51 13.39 22.82
N PHE A 184 3.22 13.20 23.13
CA PHE A 184 2.12 13.66 22.30
C PHE A 184 2.15 15.18 22.14
N LEU A 185 2.29 15.92 23.24
CA LEU A 185 2.33 17.39 23.24
C LEU A 185 3.62 17.98 22.64
N ALA A 186 4.72 17.22 22.62
CA ALA A 186 5.99 17.65 22.04
C ALA A 186 6.09 17.43 20.52
N THR A 187 5.04 16.89 19.89
CA THR A 187 5.06 16.47 18.48
C THR A 187 3.92 17.13 17.69
N PRO A 188 3.98 17.14 16.33
CA PRO A 188 2.92 17.71 15.52
C PRO A 188 1.54 17.09 15.73
N LEU A 189 1.42 15.96 16.44
CA LEU A 189 0.13 15.36 16.78
C LEU A 189 -0.79 16.29 17.58
N SER A 190 -0.20 17.18 18.40
CA SER A 190 -0.97 18.16 19.15
C SER A 190 -1.34 19.40 18.34
N SER A 191 -0.94 19.51 17.06
CA SER A 191 -1.27 20.67 16.22
C SER A 191 -2.77 20.87 16.03
N ASN A 192 -3.51 19.77 16.16
CA ASN A 192 -4.95 19.70 16.03
C ASN A 192 -5.68 19.89 17.37
N ILE A 193 -4.94 20.16 18.45
CA ILE A 193 -5.48 20.50 19.76
C ILE A 193 -5.48 22.02 19.91
N ASN A 194 -6.53 22.56 20.50
CA ASN A 194 -6.59 24.00 20.76
C ASN A 194 -5.33 24.47 21.55
N PRO A 195 -4.60 25.49 21.10
CA PRO A 195 -3.39 25.98 21.78
C PRO A 195 -3.59 26.32 23.26
N ALA A 196 -4.76 26.86 23.63
CA ALA A 196 -5.09 27.17 25.02
C ALA A 196 -5.20 25.90 25.87
N MET A 197 -5.77 24.82 25.32
CA MET A 197 -5.81 23.50 25.98
C MET A 197 -4.40 22.96 26.18
N VAL A 198 -3.52 23.09 25.19
CA VAL A 198 -2.11 22.66 25.32
C VAL A 198 -1.39 23.43 26.42
N GLU A 199 -1.57 24.76 26.48
CA GLU A 199 -0.96 25.61 27.50
C GLU A 199 -1.45 25.26 28.91
N ALA A 200 -2.75 24.99 29.08
CA ALA A 200 -3.30 24.59 30.36
C ALA A 200 -2.81 23.23 30.85
N ILE A 201 -2.66 22.25 29.94
CA ILE A 201 -2.07 20.95 30.29
C ILE A 201 -0.61 21.13 30.71
N GLN A 202 0.16 21.92 29.96
CA GLN A 202 1.58 22.19 30.26
C GLN A 202 1.76 23.00 31.56
N GLY A 203 0.83 23.91 31.85
CA GLY A 203 0.77 24.71 33.07
C GLY A 203 0.27 23.94 34.30
N GLY A 204 -0.16 22.68 34.14
CA GLY A 204 -0.69 21.86 35.23
C GLY A 204 -2.07 22.29 35.73
N VAL A 205 -2.79 23.09 34.93
CA VAL A 205 -4.14 23.56 35.24
C VAL A 205 -5.17 22.44 35.07
N ILE A 206 -4.94 21.55 34.08
CA ILE A 206 -5.76 20.37 33.80
C ILE A 206 -4.84 19.15 33.71
N ASP A 207 -5.16 18.07 34.43
CA ASP A 207 -4.59 16.74 34.15
C ASP A 207 -5.57 15.98 33.25
N PRO A 208 -5.31 15.94 31.92
CA PRO A 208 -6.23 15.31 30.97
C PRO A 208 -6.37 13.81 31.23
N ILE A 209 -5.33 13.16 31.77
CA ILE A 209 -5.35 11.73 32.05
C ILE A 209 -6.26 11.43 33.23
N GLU A 210 -6.14 12.19 34.31
CA GLU A 210 -7.01 12.04 35.48
C GLU A 210 -8.48 12.28 35.13
N VAL A 211 -8.77 13.36 34.39
CA VAL A 211 -10.12 13.70 33.91
C VAL A 211 -10.64 12.61 32.96
N GLY A 212 -9.82 12.15 32.01
CA GLY A 212 -10.20 11.13 31.04
C GLY A 212 -10.61 9.79 31.67
N TYR A 213 -9.86 9.31 32.68
CA TYR A 213 -10.17 8.05 33.36
C TYR A 213 -11.33 8.17 34.35
N SER A 214 -11.42 9.28 35.10
CA SER A 214 -12.48 9.50 36.10
C SER A 214 -13.86 9.66 35.46
N HIS A 215 -13.92 10.35 34.32
CA HIS A 215 -15.18 10.60 33.59
C HIS A 215 -15.41 9.64 32.42
N HIS A 216 -14.58 8.60 32.27
CA HIS A 216 -14.75 7.56 31.26
C HIS A 216 -14.89 8.08 29.81
N ILE A 217 -14.23 9.20 29.50
CA ILE A 217 -14.35 9.95 28.23
C ILE A 217 -14.01 9.05 27.01
N LEU A 218 -13.13 8.07 27.22
CA LEU A 218 -12.67 7.15 26.19
C LEU A 218 -13.72 6.11 25.77
N GLN A 219 -14.71 5.78 26.59
CA GLN A 219 -15.53 4.57 26.41
C GLN A 219 -16.45 4.59 25.18
N LYS A 220 -16.70 5.77 24.58
CA LYS A 220 -17.65 5.95 23.46
C LYS A 220 -16.99 6.58 22.22
N PRO A 221 -15.96 5.94 21.63
CA PRO A 221 -15.15 6.54 20.54
C PRO A 221 -15.95 6.80 19.25
N ILE A 222 -17.00 5.99 18.99
CA ILE A 222 -17.86 6.15 17.81
C ILE A 222 -18.62 7.48 17.86
N LEU A 223 -19.13 7.87 19.03
CA LEU A 223 -19.89 9.11 19.19
C LEU A 223 -19.00 10.34 18.94
N TRP A 224 -17.77 10.33 19.45
CA TRP A 224 -16.78 11.38 19.19
C TRP A 224 -16.40 11.50 17.72
N THR A 225 -16.36 10.38 17.01
CA THR A 225 -16.05 10.36 15.57
C THR A 225 -17.19 10.96 14.76
N GLU A 226 -18.42 10.67 15.13
CA GLU A 226 -19.58 11.28 14.48
C GLU A 226 -19.69 12.77 14.81
N TYR A 227 -19.22 13.17 16.01
CA TYR A 227 -19.12 14.57 16.40
C TYR A 227 -18.17 15.33 15.49
N GLU A 228 -16.98 14.77 15.24
CA GLU A 228 -16.01 15.34 14.31
C GLU A 228 -16.50 15.37 12.85
N ALA A 229 -17.29 14.37 12.44
CA ALA A 229 -17.81 14.28 11.08
C ALA A 229 -18.91 15.30 10.74
N GLY A 230 -19.18 16.27 11.62
CA GLY A 230 -20.27 17.22 11.46
C GLY A 230 -21.62 16.52 11.39
N ALA A 231 -21.76 15.34 12.04
CA ALA A 231 -23.01 14.58 12.02
C ALA A 231 -24.17 15.28 12.74
N TYR A 232 -23.88 16.44 13.36
CA TYR A 232 -24.70 17.12 14.35
C TYR A 232 -24.74 18.64 14.17
N SER A 233 -24.26 19.18 13.05
CA SER A 233 -24.65 20.50 12.54
C SER A 233 -25.67 20.32 11.42
N GLU A 234 -26.48 21.35 11.12
CA GLU A 234 -27.32 21.35 9.92
C GLU A 234 -26.45 21.02 8.70
N TYR A 235 -26.86 19.99 7.97
CA TYR A 235 -26.16 19.54 6.78
C TYR A 235 -27.16 19.50 5.65
N THR A 236 -26.96 20.35 4.65
CA THR A 236 -27.63 20.25 3.37
C THR A 236 -26.76 19.39 2.47
N ALA A 237 -27.22 18.19 2.15
CA ALA A 237 -26.53 17.35 1.17
C ALA A 237 -26.46 18.05 -0.20
N PRO A 238 -25.52 17.66 -1.09
CA PRO A 238 -25.36 18.29 -2.41
C PRO A 238 -26.60 18.23 -3.32
N ASP A 239 -27.60 17.43 -2.97
CA ASP A 239 -28.89 17.30 -3.62
C ASP A 239 -29.99 18.20 -3.02
N GLY A 240 -29.66 19.00 -2.00
CA GLY A 240 -30.59 19.89 -1.30
C GLY A 240 -31.32 19.26 -0.12
N VAL A 241 -31.03 18.01 0.26
CA VAL A 241 -31.68 17.36 1.41
C VAL A 241 -31.11 17.90 2.72
N GLU A 242 -31.94 18.58 3.50
CA GLU A 242 -31.61 19.06 4.85
C GLU A 242 -31.70 17.93 5.87
N TYR A 243 -30.61 17.77 6.62
CA TYR A 243 -30.58 16.89 7.78
C TYR A 243 -30.59 17.74 9.06
N PRO A 244 -31.52 17.46 10.01
CA PRO A 244 -31.69 18.28 11.21
C PRO A 244 -30.47 18.24 12.13
N ASP A 245 -30.30 19.32 12.91
CA ASP A 245 -29.39 19.40 14.04
C ASP A 245 -29.72 18.30 15.07
N ARG A 246 -28.69 17.59 15.52
CA ARG A 246 -28.77 16.45 16.44
C ARG A 246 -27.75 16.55 17.58
N HIS A 247 -27.24 17.75 17.84
CA HIS A 247 -26.23 17.99 18.87
C HIS A 247 -26.69 17.49 20.25
N GLN A 248 -27.95 17.74 20.62
CA GLN A 248 -28.52 17.34 21.90
C GLN A 248 -28.56 15.83 22.13
N GLU A 249 -28.99 15.04 21.13
CA GLU A 249 -29.14 13.58 21.24
C GLU A 249 -27.81 12.89 21.58
N VAL A 250 -26.70 13.44 21.07
CA VAL A 250 -25.35 12.89 21.26
C VAL A 250 -24.80 13.22 22.62
N LEU A 251 -25.08 14.43 23.10
CA LEU A 251 -24.68 14.85 24.45
C LEU A 251 -25.42 14.02 25.49
N GLU A 252 -26.72 13.82 25.29
CA GLU A 252 -27.50 12.88 26.10
C GLU A 252 -26.94 11.45 26.01
N ALA A 253 -26.58 10.97 24.81
CA ALA A 253 -25.98 9.64 24.63
C ALA A 253 -24.58 9.52 25.23
N LEU A 254 -23.79 10.60 25.30
CA LEU A 254 -22.50 10.66 25.98
C LEU A 254 -22.66 10.71 27.50
N GLY A 255 -23.85 11.07 28.01
CA GLY A 255 -24.13 11.29 29.43
C GLY A 255 -23.76 12.70 29.90
N ILE A 256 -23.68 13.64 28.96
CA ILE A 256 -23.33 15.05 29.18
C ILE A 256 -24.63 15.84 29.29
N THR A 257 -24.94 16.36 30.49
CA THR A 257 -26.07 17.31 30.67
C THR A 257 -25.72 18.64 30.03
N TYR A 258 -26.45 19.01 28.97
CA TYR A 258 -26.24 20.21 28.18
C TYR A 258 -27.48 21.10 28.16
N ASP A 259 -27.31 22.39 28.48
CA ASP A 259 -28.34 23.42 28.43
C ASP A 259 -28.21 24.22 27.12
N ILE A 260 -29.23 24.13 26.27
CA ILE A 260 -29.25 24.68 24.91
C ILE A 260 -29.49 26.19 24.90
N GLU A 261 -30.28 26.72 25.84
CA GLU A 261 -30.56 28.16 25.90
C GLU A 261 -29.32 28.93 26.37
N LEU A 262 -28.41 28.26 27.08
CA LEU A 262 -27.22 28.85 27.66
C LEU A 262 -25.91 28.37 27.01
N ASN A 263 -25.95 27.38 26.11
CA ASN A 263 -24.79 26.68 25.53
C ASN A 263 -23.83 26.09 26.59
N ARG A 264 -24.36 25.38 27.60
CA ARG A 264 -23.58 24.98 28.80
C ARG A 264 -23.57 23.48 29.02
N VAL A 265 -22.39 22.91 29.28
CA VAL A 265 -22.29 21.60 29.94
C VAL A 265 -22.22 21.79 31.46
N GLY A 266 -22.82 20.90 32.25
CA GLY A 266 -22.62 20.88 33.72
C GLY A 266 -21.13 20.70 34.09
N SER A 267 -20.63 21.45 35.08
CA SER A 267 -19.19 21.51 35.41
C SER A 267 -18.54 20.14 35.59
N ILE A 268 -17.46 19.86 34.86
CA ILE A 268 -16.70 18.61 34.99
C ILE A 268 -15.62 18.77 36.06
N GLU A 269 -15.66 17.92 37.10
CA GLU A 269 -14.64 17.94 38.16
C GLU A 269 -13.24 17.71 37.57
N GLY A 270 -12.32 18.66 37.82
CA GLY A 270 -10.96 18.67 37.27
C GLY A 270 -10.79 19.54 36.00
N VAL A 271 -11.86 20.14 35.48
CA VAL A 271 -11.83 21.15 34.41
C VAL A 271 -12.21 22.52 35.02
N PRO A 272 -11.37 23.57 34.88
CA PRO A 272 -11.70 24.89 35.40
C PRO A 272 -12.93 25.49 34.69
N ASN A 273 -13.89 26.00 35.47
CA ASN A 273 -15.04 26.72 34.93
C ASN A 273 -14.60 27.89 34.04
N GLY A 274 -15.14 27.99 32.82
CA GLY A 274 -14.86 29.11 31.92
C GLY A 274 -13.55 28.99 31.13
N PHE A 275 -13.16 27.76 30.78
CA PHE A 275 -11.96 27.51 30.00
C PHE A 275 -12.05 28.12 28.59
N LEU A 276 -11.18 29.09 28.29
CA LEU A 276 -11.18 29.88 27.05
C LEU A 276 -10.84 29.01 25.82
N LEU A 277 -11.83 28.75 24.97
CA LEU A 277 -11.60 28.42 23.56
C LEU A 277 -11.70 29.72 22.76
N SER A 278 -10.83 29.96 21.79
CA SER A 278 -10.97 31.09 20.87
C SER A 278 -11.68 30.67 19.59
N ARG A 279 -12.59 31.50 19.09
CA ARG A 279 -13.23 31.34 17.77
C ARG A 279 -12.62 32.35 16.80
N GLU A 280 -12.37 31.91 15.57
CA GLU A 280 -12.05 32.82 14.47
C GLU A 280 -13.32 33.57 14.03
N VAL A 281 -13.28 34.89 14.14
CA VAL A 281 -14.33 35.80 13.70
C VAL A 281 -13.74 36.71 12.63
N GLU A 282 -14.42 36.81 11.48
CA GLU A 282 -14.05 37.75 10.43
C GLU A 282 -14.63 39.12 10.77
N LEU A 283 -13.76 40.06 11.13
CA LEU A 283 -14.11 41.46 11.40
C LEU A 283 -13.33 42.34 10.42
N ASP A 284 -14.05 43.12 9.62
CA ASP A 284 -13.49 44.04 8.62
C ASP A 284 -12.43 43.44 7.67
N GLY A 285 -12.57 42.16 7.32
CA GLY A 285 -11.67 41.46 6.39
C GLY A 285 -10.37 40.95 7.02
N GLU A 286 -10.23 41.02 8.35
CA GLU A 286 -9.18 40.34 9.11
C GLU A 286 -9.78 39.26 10.02
N THR A 287 -9.09 38.13 10.12
CA THR A 287 -9.46 37.03 11.03
C THR A 287 -8.97 37.38 12.44
N VAL A 288 -9.89 37.63 13.36
CA VAL A 288 -9.60 37.94 14.76
C VAL A 288 -10.01 36.76 15.63
N LEU A 289 -9.15 36.36 16.57
CA LEU A 289 -9.46 35.31 17.55
C LEU A 289 -10.19 35.94 18.73
N GLU A 290 -11.50 35.73 18.82
CA GLU A 290 -12.29 36.13 19.99
C GLU A 290 -12.29 35.02 21.05
N PRO A 291 -11.99 35.33 22.33
CA PRO A 291 -12.17 34.39 23.42
C PRO A 291 -13.65 34.08 23.66
N ILE A 292 -14.00 32.80 23.72
CA ILE A 292 -15.31 32.32 24.20
C ILE A 292 -15.24 32.41 25.73
N GLU A 293 -15.63 33.55 26.28
CA GLU A 293 -15.81 33.72 27.71
C GLU A 293 -17.11 33.01 28.16
N ASP A 294 -17.00 32.29 29.27
CA ASP A 294 -18.01 31.50 29.97
C ASP A 294 -18.34 30.10 29.42
N THR A 295 -18.12 29.11 30.30
CA THR A 295 -18.63 27.72 30.37
C THR A 295 -17.89 26.55 29.69
N ASP A 296 -17.88 25.40 30.40
CA ASP A 296 -17.46 24.10 29.90
C ASP A 296 -18.31 23.73 28.68
N SER A 297 -17.67 23.56 27.53
CA SER A 297 -18.32 23.21 26.27
C SER A 297 -17.99 21.77 25.87
N VAL A 298 -18.86 21.17 25.05
CA VAL A 298 -18.64 19.85 24.42
C VAL A 298 -17.31 19.78 23.70
N GLU A 299 -16.90 20.91 23.14
CA GLU A 299 -15.64 21.10 22.43
C GLU A 299 -14.44 20.88 23.37
N VAL A 300 -14.48 21.38 24.62
CA VAL A 300 -13.43 21.12 25.63
C VAL A 300 -13.32 19.62 25.92
N ILE A 301 -14.44 18.92 26.05
CA ILE A 301 -14.45 17.46 26.30
C ILE A 301 -13.93 16.70 25.08
N PHE A 302 -14.26 17.18 23.88
CA PHE A 302 -13.73 16.61 22.64
C PHE A 302 -12.21 16.81 22.52
N GLU A 303 -11.69 17.98 22.88
CA GLU A 303 -10.24 18.22 22.98
C GLU A 303 -9.58 17.28 23.99
N LEU A 304 -10.18 17.10 25.16
CA LEU A 304 -9.71 16.14 26.17
C LEU A 304 -9.75 14.69 25.65
N TYR A 305 -10.81 14.30 24.94
CA TYR A 305 -10.90 13.00 24.29
C TYR A 305 -9.77 12.82 23.28
N LYS A 306 -9.48 13.80 22.42
CA LYS A 306 -8.38 13.72 21.45
C LYS A 306 -7.03 13.48 22.13
N VAL A 307 -6.75 14.20 23.23
CA VAL A 307 -5.53 14.02 24.03
C VAL A 307 -5.48 12.62 24.67
N CYS A 308 -6.55 12.22 25.36
CA CYS A 308 -6.62 10.93 26.06
C CYS A 308 -6.52 9.74 25.10
N ALA A 309 -7.24 9.81 23.97
CA ALA A 309 -7.21 8.77 22.94
C ALA A 309 -5.82 8.71 22.31
N GLY A 310 -5.20 9.87 22.07
CA GLY A 310 -3.80 10.00 21.67
C GLY A 310 -2.82 9.28 22.60
N VAL A 311 -2.94 9.51 23.91
CA VAL A 311 -2.08 8.85 24.90
C VAL A 311 -2.34 7.34 24.96
N ASN A 312 -3.61 6.93 24.94
CA ASN A 312 -3.99 5.52 25.01
C ASN A 312 -3.49 4.72 23.79
N GLN A 313 -3.63 5.23 22.56
CA GLN A 313 -3.16 4.55 21.36
C GLN A 313 -1.65 4.31 21.38
N TYR A 314 -0.85 5.32 21.72
CA TYR A 314 0.61 5.21 21.68
C TYR A 314 1.15 4.34 22.82
N LYS A 315 0.46 4.33 23.97
CA LYS A 315 0.72 3.36 25.04
C LYS A 315 0.54 1.92 24.56
N ILE A 316 -0.57 1.60 23.90
CA ILE A 316 -0.82 0.23 23.40
C ILE A 316 0.18 -0.12 22.29
N LEU A 317 0.42 0.79 21.35
CA LEU A 317 1.42 0.59 20.29
C LEU A 317 2.80 0.26 20.87
N PHE A 318 3.23 0.98 21.92
CA PHE A 318 4.49 0.70 22.60
C PHE A 318 4.57 -0.76 23.11
N PHE A 319 3.52 -1.28 23.75
CA PHE A 319 3.48 -2.68 24.17
C PHE A 319 3.48 -3.67 23.00
N LEU A 320 2.72 -3.39 21.93
CA LEU A 320 2.72 -4.23 20.73
C LEU A 320 4.10 -4.28 20.08
N PHE A 321 4.82 -3.16 20.02
CA PHE A 321 6.20 -3.12 19.55
C PHE A 321 7.13 -3.98 20.40
N LEU A 322 7.02 -3.94 21.74
CA LEU A 322 7.85 -4.78 22.61
C LEU A 322 7.63 -6.27 22.32
N ILE A 323 6.37 -6.67 22.12
CA ILE A 323 6.03 -8.05 21.72
C ILE A 323 6.66 -8.39 20.37
N VAL A 324 6.52 -7.50 19.37
CA VAL A 324 7.08 -7.71 18.03
C VAL A 324 8.59 -7.83 18.06
N CYS A 325 9.27 -6.94 18.77
CA CYS A 325 10.72 -6.97 18.92
C CYS A 325 11.18 -8.27 19.57
N ALA A 326 10.48 -8.74 20.60
CA ALA A 326 10.83 -9.96 21.33
C ALA A 326 10.80 -11.20 20.44
N TYR A 327 9.70 -11.47 19.71
CA TYR A 327 9.61 -12.69 18.89
C TYR A 327 10.41 -12.60 17.58
N THR A 328 10.55 -11.40 17.01
CA THR A 328 11.33 -11.20 15.76
C THR A 328 12.80 -11.47 16.01
N ALA A 329 13.34 -11.03 17.15
CA ALA A 329 14.73 -11.29 17.53
C ALA A 329 15.03 -12.79 17.72
N ILE A 330 14.02 -13.61 18.06
CA ILE A 330 14.20 -15.02 18.41
C ILE A 330 14.13 -15.94 17.17
N SER A 331 13.25 -15.63 16.20
CA SER A 331 12.76 -16.63 15.24
C SER A 331 13.35 -16.58 13.83
N GLY A 332 13.95 -15.47 13.41
CA GLY A 332 14.51 -15.30 12.06
C GLY A 332 13.47 -15.44 10.92
N LEU A 333 13.92 -15.48 9.66
CA LEU A 333 13.01 -15.47 8.49
C LEU A 333 12.02 -16.65 8.47
N TRP A 334 12.42 -17.85 8.93
CA TRP A 334 11.53 -19.01 8.99
C TRP A 334 10.33 -18.77 9.91
N GLY A 335 10.55 -18.16 11.07
CA GLY A 335 9.48 -17.79 12.00
C GLY A 335 8.48 -16.88 11.31
N VAL A 336 8.99 -15.76 10.77
CA VAL A 336 8.19 -14.74 10.09
C VAL A 336 7.36 -15.32 8.95
N VAL A 337 7.97 -16.09 8.04
CA VAL A 337 7.27 -16.62 6.86
C VAL A 337 6.18 -17.65 7.24
N VAL A 338 6.40 -18.44 8.29
CA VAL A 338 5.40 -19.43 8.75
C VAL A 338 4.26 -18.75 9.51
N THR A 339 4.54 -17.77 10.36
CA THR A 339 3.49 -16.99 11.02
C THR A 339 2.65 -16.26 9.98
N ASP A 340 3.28 -15.59 9.02
CA ASP A 340 2.60 -14.92 7.90
C ASP A 340 1.64 -15.84 7.16
N PHE A 341 2.05 -17.08 6.90
CA PHE A 341 1.24 -18.06 6.17
C PHE A 341 -0.07 -18.38 6.90
N ILE A 342 0.01 -18.63 8.20
CA ILE A 342 -1.17 -18.93 9.03
C ILE A 342 -2.05 -17.69 9.17
N GLN A 343 -1.41 -16.54 9.43
CA GLN A 343 -2.07 -15.26 9.66
C GLN A 343 -2.88 -14.78 8.46
N PHE A 344 -2.34 -14.95 7.25
CA PHE A 344 -3.04 -14.57 6.01
C PHE A 344 -4.39 -15.27 5.89
N TRP A 345 -4.46 -16.58 6.12
CA TRP A 345 -5.71 -17.33 5.96
C TRP A 345 -6.75 -16.98 7.04
N ILE A 346 -6.30 -16.75 8.28
CA ILE A 346 -7.17 -16.28 9.37
C ILE A 346 -7.72 -14.90 9.03
N ALA A 347 -6.87 -13.96 8.61
CA ALA A 347 -7.26 -12.61 8.22
C ALA A 347 -8.21 -12.63 7.03
N MET A 348 -7.95 -13.49 6.04
CA MET A 348 -8.77 -13.57 4.85
C MET A 348 -10.17 -14.12 5.16
N PHE A 349 -10.24 -15.15 6.00
CA PHE A 349 -11.51 -15.66 6.50
C PHE A 349 -12.30 -14.56 7.22
N GLY A 350 -11.68 -13.84 8.15
CA GLY A 350 -12.34 -12.76 8.89
C GLY A 350 -12.85 -11.63 7.98
N CYS A 351 -12.07 -11.21 6.98
CA CYS A 351 -12.49 -10.17 6.03
C CYS A 351 -13.64 -10.62 5.12
N ILE A 352 -13.65 -11.88 4.68
CA ILE A 352 -14.75 -12.41 3.86
C ILE A 352 -16.03 -12.47 4.69
N VAL A 353 -15.96 -12.95 5.93
CA VAL A 353 -17.11 -12.99 6.84
C VAL A 353 -17.63 -11.58 7.09
N LEU A 354 -16.75 -10.61 7.39
CA LEU A 354 -17.14 -9.22 7.57
C LEU A 354 -17.86 -8.66 6.34
N ALA A 355 -17.32 -8.88 5.13
CA ALA A 355 -17.94 -8.40 3.90
C ALA A 355 -19.34 -8.98 3.68
N VAL A 356 -19.53 -10.28 3.94
CA VAL A 356 -20.83 -10.94 3.81
C VAL A 356 -21.84 -10.37 4.82
N LEU A 357 -21.43 -10.19 6.07
CA LEU A 357 -22.29 -9.65 7.12
C LEU A 357 -22.62 -8.18 6.89
N ALA A 358 -21.66 -7.37 6.44
CA ALA A 358 -21.87 -5.96 6.10
C ALA A 358 -22.90 -5.80 4.98
N VAL A 359 -22.75 -6.55 3.87
CA VAL A 359 -23.71 -6.53 2.76
C VAL A 359 -25.09 -6.98 3.22
N ARG A 360 -25.17 -8.02 4.07
CA ARG A 360 -26.44 -8.49 4.63
C ARG A 360 -27.10 -7.44 5.52
N HIS A 361 -26.31 -6.73 6.34
CA HIS A 361 -26.80 -5.68 7.24
C HIS A 361 -27.42 -4.51 6.48
N VAL A 362 -26.85 -4.14 5.32
CA VAL A 362 -27.41 -3.11 4.43
C VAL A 362 -28.69 -3.58 3.69
N GLY A 363 -29.01 -4.87 3.73
CA GLY A 363 -30.16 -5.46 3.05
C GLY A 363 -29.84 -6.14 1.71
N GLY A 364 -28.56 -6.37 1.41
CA GLY A 364 -28.08 -6.97 0.17
C GLY A 364 -27.47 -5.96 -0.81
N ILE A 365 -26.90 -6.48 -1.91
CA ILE A 365 -26.17 -5.65 -2.88
C ILE A 365 -27.12 -4.70 -3.63
N ASP A 366 -28.31 -5.15 -4.02
CA ASP A 366 -29.30 -4.31 -4.69
C ASP A 366 -29.73 -3.13 -3.81
N ALA A 367 -30.03 -3.40 -2.53
CA ALA A 367 -30.38 -2.35 -1.55
C ALA A 367 -29.23 -1.38 -1.31
N MET A 368 -27.99 -1.88 -1.25
CA MET A 368 -26.79 -1.06 -1.09
C MET A 368 -26.61 -0.09 -2.26
N LEU A 369 -26.72 -0.55 -3.51
CA LEU A 369 -26.57 0.31 -4.69
C LEU A 369 -27.69 1.36 -4.80
N ASN A 370 -28.93 0.99 -4.49
CA ASN A 370 -30.05 1.93 -4.50
C ASN A 370 -29.86 3.02 -3.42
N GLN A 371 -29.51 2.63 -2.19
CA GLN A 371 -29.24 3.60 -1.12
C GLN A 371 -28.05 4.51 -1.45
N MET A 372 -27.00 4.00 -2.09
CA MET A 372 -25.90 4.84 -2.58
C MET A 372 -26.39 5.87 -3.61
N ALA A 373 -27.28 5.48 -4.53
CA ALA A 373 -27.85 6.39 -5.51
C ALA A 373 -28.76 7.45 -4.86
N ASP A 374 -29.48 7.08 -3.81
CA ASP A 374 -30.33 7.99 -3.03
C ASP A 374 -29.48 9.00 -2.22
N ILE A 375 -28.36 8.56 -1.64
CA ILE A 375 -27.49 9.40 -0.79
C ILE A 375 -26.60 10.35 -1.62
N TYR A 376 -25.99 9.83 -2.69
CA TYR A 376 -24.95 10.56 -3.43
C TYR A 376 -25.43 11.11 -4.78
N GLY A 377 -26.66 10.80 -5.18
CA GLY A 377 -27.15 11.00 -6.53
C GLY A 377 -26.66 9.90 -7.48
N SER A 378 -27.50 9.56 -8.47
CA SER A 378 -27.25 8.44 -9.39
C SER A 378 -25.94 8.55 -10.17
N ALA A 379 -25.55 9.75 -10.61
CA ALA A 379 -24.33 9.96 -11.39
C ALA A 379 -23.05 9.72 -10.56
N LYS A 380 -22.98 10.29 -9.35
CA LYS A 380 -21.84 10.09 -8.44
C LYS A 380 -21.79 8.64 -7.93
N ALA A 381 -22.92 8.06 -7.53
CA ALA A 381 -22.99 6.66 -7.10
C ALA A 381 -22.47 5.70 -8.17
N ARG A 382 -22.81 5.95 -9.46
CA ARG A 382 -22.27 5.19 -10.59
C ARG A 382 -20.75 5.33 -10.69
N GLY A 383 -20.22 6.54 -10.55
CA GLY A 383 -18.79 6.79 -10.54
C GLY A 383 -18.07 6.11 -9.36
N MET A 384 -18.70 6.06 -8.18
CA MET A 384 -18.12 5.45 -6.98
C MET A 384 -17.94 3.93 -7.11
N VAL A 385 -18.86 3.24 -7.80
CA VAL A 385 -18.83 1.77 -7.94
C VAL A 385 -18.13 1.31 -9.22
N ASN A 386 -17.90 2.20 -10.19
CA ASN A 386 -17.23 1.86 -11.43
C ASN A 386 -15.70 1.71 -11.19
N PRO A 387 -15.10 0.55 -11.48
CA PRO A 387 -13.66 0.40 -11.43
C PRO A 387 -12.93 1.33 -12.40
N LEU A 388 -13.57 1.73 -13.50
CA LEU A 388 -13.03 2.69 -14.46
C LEU A 388 -13.62 4.08 -14.21
N PRO A 389 -12.81 5.14 -14.20
CA PRO A 389 -13.31 6.49 -13.95
C PRO A 389 -14.18 6.98 -15.11
N THR A 390 -15.37 7.49 -14.77
CA THR A 390 -16.30 8.13 -15.71
C THR A 390 -15.76 9.49 -16.19
N ALA A 391 -16.37 10.08 -17.22
CA ALA A 391 -15.90 11.37 -17.77
C ALA A 391 -16.08 12.50 -16.75
N GLU A 392 -17.17 12.44 -16.01
CA GLU A 392 -17.64 13.41 -15.02
C GLU A 392 -17.02 13.17 -13.63
N ALA A 393 -16.15 12.17 -13.48
CA ALA A 393 -15.60 11.77 -12.17
C ALA A 393 -14.96 12.95 -11.41
N GLY A 394 -14.28 13.85 -12.12
CA GLY A 394 -13.66 15.04 -11.53
C GLY A 394 -14.66 16.04 -10.94
N GLU A 395 -15.87 16.13 -11.49
CA GLU A 395 -16.94 17.04 -11.01
C GLU A 395 -17.44 16.60 -9.63
N PHE A 396 -17.37 15.30 -9.34
CA PHE A 396 -17.81 14.70 -8.08
C PHE A 396 -16.68 14.51 -7.06
N GLY A 397 -15.47 14.99 -7.35
CA GLY A 397 -14.28 14.73 -6.52
C GLY A 397 -13.79 13.28 -6.53
N LEU A 398 -14.22 12.49 -7.53
CA LEU A 398 -13.81 11.10 -7.70
C LEU A 398 -12.49 11.01 -8.47
N PHE A 399 -11.87 9.82 -8.42
CA PHE A 399 -10.65 9.53 -9.16
C PHE A 399 -10.86 9.72 -10.67
N THR A 400 -9.98 10.47 -11.34
CA THR A 400 -10.21 10.94 -12.71
C THR A 400 -9.58 10.05 -13.78
N ARG A 401 -10.08 10.14 -15.02
CA ARG A 401 -9.49 9.47 -16.20
C ARG A 401 -8.02 9.82 -16.41
N PHE A 402 -7.65 11.08 -16.17
CA PHE A 402 -6.26 11.53 -16.26
C PHE A 402 -5.37 10.79 -15.24
N GLN A 403 -5.81 10.70 -13.98
CA GLN A 403 -5.08 9.97 -12.93
C GLN A 403 -4.97 8.47 -13.25
N PHE A 404 -6.04 7.85 -13.76
CA PHE A 404 -6.02 6.47 -14.22
C PHE A 404 -4.98 6.23 -15.31
N LEU A 405 -4.98 7.06 -16.37
CA LEU A 405 -4.02 6.95 -17.45
C LEU A 405 -2.58 7.14 -16.96
N LEU A 406 -2.37 8.10 -16.06
CA LEU A 406 -1.06 8.32 -15.47
C LEU A 406 -0.57 7.08 -14.69
N PHE A 407 -1.46 6.44 -13.94
CA PHE A 407 -1.11 5.25 -13.18
C PHE A 407 -0.79 4.05 -14.08
N MET A 408 -1.62 3.82 -15.10
CA MET A 408 -1.43 2.72 -16.04
C MET A 408 -0.24 2.90 -16.97
N CYS A 409 0.07 4.13 -17.36
CA CYS A 409 1.11 4.42 -18.34
C CYS A 409 2.47 4.75 -17.71
N VAL A 410 2.53 5.27 -16.48
CA VAL A 410 3.77 5.80 -15.88
C VAL A 410 4.05 5.18 -14.51
N PHE A 411 3.08 5.20 -13.60
CA PHE A 411 3.32 4.95 -12.18
C PHE A 411 3.96 3.60 -11.86
N TRP A 412 3.50 2.53 -12.51
CA TRP A 412 3.91 1.18 -12.14
C TRP A 412 5.38 0.86 -12.46
N TRP A 413 5.96 1.42 -13.52
CA TRP A 413 7.36 1.16 -13.88
C TRP A 413 8.34 2.22 -13.36
N SER A 414 7.83 3.24 -12.69
CA SER A 414 8.63 4.31 -12.11
C SER A 414 8.99 4.03 -10.63
N ASN A 415 8.27 3.11 -9.98
CA ASN A 415 8.37 2.78 -8.56
C ASN A 415 9.66 2.03 -8.16
N GLY A 416 10.12 2.19 -6.91
CA GLY A 416 11.34 1.58 -6.39
C GLY A 416 11.36 0.04 -6.24
N PHE A 417 10.28 -0.67 -6.52
CA PHE A 417 10.22 -2.14 -6.45
C PHE A 417 10.07 -2.82 -7.82
N THR A 418 10.38 -2.11 -8.91
CA THR A 418 10.19 -2.60 -10.30
C THR A 418 10.86 -3.92 -10.63
N ASP A 419 12.00 -4.20 -10.02
CA ASP A 419 12.72 -5.44 -10.25
C ASP A 419 12.48 -6.48 -9.16
N GLY A 420 11.55 -6.23 -8.22
CA GLY A 420 11.28 -7.12 -7.10
C GLY A 420 12.35 -7.10 -6.00
N GLY A 421 13.04 -5.98 -5.79
CA GLY A 421 13.96 -5.77 -4.66
C GLY A 421 13.30 -5.86 -3.26
N SER A 422 14.08 -5.59 -2.20
CA SER A 422 13.61 -5.63 -0.81
C SER A 422 13.04 -7.01 -0.39
N TYR A 423 11.93 -7.03 0.33
CA TYR A 423 11.31 -8.19 0.93
C TYR A 423 10.84 -9.23 -0.11
N PHE A 424 10.56 -8.80 -1.34
CA PHE A 424 10.31 -9.70 -2.47
C PHE A 424 11.58 -10.47 -2.87
N ALA A 425 12.71 -9.77 -3.02
CA ALA A 425 14.00 -10.40 -3.34
C ALA A 425 14.40 -11.40 -2.27
N GLN A 426 14.22 -11.05 -0.99
CA GLN A 426 14.46 -11.97 0.13
C GLN A 426 13.66 -13.27 0.00
N ARG A 427 12.38 -13.19 -0.38
CA ARG A 427 11.51 -14.37 -0.57
C ARG A 427 11.91 -15.17 -1.81
N MET A 428 12.31 -14.51 -2.91
CA MET A 428 12.84 -15.20 -4.10
C MET A 428 14.14 -15.95 -3.81
N LEU A 429 15.05 -15.34 -3.03
CA LEU A 429 16.32 -15.95 -2.64
C LEU A 429 16.13 -17.17 -1.74
N SER A 430 15.09 -17.14 -0.90
CA SER A 430 14.71 -18.21 0.03
C SER A 430 14.01 -19.40 -0.65
N ALA A 431 13.61 -19.27 -1.91
CA ALA A 431 12.99 -20.33 -2.68
C ALA A 431 13.96 -21.46 -3.01
N LYS A 432 13.46 -22.70 -3.04
CA LYS A 432 14.27 -23.88 -3.41
C LYS A 432 14.92 -23.82 -4.79
N ASP A 433 14.23 -23.22 -5.76
CA ASP A 433 14.66 -23.13 -7.15
C ASP A 433 14.00 -21.93 -7.87
N GLU A 434 14.46 -21.64 -9.09
CA GLU A 434 13.89 -20.57 -9.93
C GLU A 434 12.38 -20.72 -10.17
N ARG A 435 11.90 -21.97 -10.29
CA ARG A 435 10.48 -22.26 -10.53
C ARG A 435 9.63 -21.90 -9.31
N ASN A 436 10.12 -22.16 -8.10
CA ASN A 436 9.39 -21.86 -6.88
C ASN A 436 9.38 -20.36 -6.56
N ALA A 437 10.46 -19.65 -6.91
CA ALA A 437 10.47 -18.20 -6.86
C ALA A 437 9.38 -17.61 -7.79
N ALA A 438 9.33 -18.06 -9.05
CA ALA A 438 8.34 -17.58 -10.02
C ALA A 438 6.90 -17.96 -9.66
N LEU A 439 6.66 -19.21 -9.22
CA LEU A 439 5.32 -19.65 -8.77
C LEU A 439 4.86 -18.93 -7.51
N GLY A 440 5.77 -18.60 -6.58
CA GLY A 440 5.45 -17.80 -5.40
C GLY A 440 4.97 -16.41 -5.79
N TYR A 441 5.64 -15.77 -6.75
CA TYR A 441 5.24 -14.48 -7.30
C TYR A 441 3.91 -14.53 -8.06
N MET A 442 3.63 -15.63 -8.77
CA MET A 442 2.36 -15.83 -9.47
C MET A 442 1.20 -15.98 -8.48
N TRP A 443 1.40 -16.79 -7.44
CA TRP A 443 0.43 -16.91 -6.35
C TRP A 443 0.19 -15.57 -5.66
N TYR A 444 1.27 -14.82 -5.38
CA TYR A 444 1.17 -13.47 -4.85
C TYR A 444 0.28 -12.59 -5.71
N ALA A 445 0.47 -12.55 -7.04
CA ALA A 445 -0.35 -11.73 -7.91
C ALA A 445 -1.85 -12.08 -7.83
N ILE A 446 -2.18 -13.37 -7.86
CA ILE A 446 -3.58 -13.83 -7.81
C ILE A 446 -4.19 -13.50 -6.43
N ALA A 447 -3.51 -13.85 -5.35
CA ALA A 447 -4.06 -13.62 -4.02
C ALA A 447 -4.11 -12.11 -3.65
N HIS A 448 -3.12 -11.33 -4.08
CA HIS A 448 -3.00 -9.91 -3.76
C HIS A 448 -4.01 -9.04 -4.51
N TYR A 449 -4.14 -9.18 -5.83
CA TYR A 449 -5.05 -8.32 -6.59
C TYR A 449 -6.48 -8.84 -6.55
N ALA A 450 -6.60 -10.15 -6.53
CA ALA A 450 -7.80 -10.80 -6.98
C ALA A 450 -8.58 -11.30 -5.74
N LEU A 451 -7.96 -12.14 -4.91
CA LEU A 451 -8.64 -12.76 -3.75
C LEU A 451 -9.01 -11.75 -2.65
N ARG A 452 -8.06 -10.92 -2.22
CA ARG A 452 -8.23 -10.12 -0.98
C ARG A 452 -8.99 -8.81 -1.14
N MET A 453 -9.01 -8.22 -2.33
CA MET A 453 -9.47 -6.84 -2.52
C MET A 453 -10.99 -6.71 -2.39
N TRP A 454 -11.75 -7.63 -3.00
CA TRP A 454 -13.21 -7.54 -3.05
C TRP A 454 -13.91 -7.55 -1.69
N PRO A 455 -13.51 -8.38 -0.71
CA PRO A 455 -14.04 -8.28 0.65
C PRO A 455 -13.93 -6.87 1.23
N TRP A 456 -12.78 -6.21 1.05
CA TRP A 456 -12.57 -4.85 1.56
C TRP A 456 -13.40 -3.80 0.83
N LEU A 457 -13.52 -3.90 -0.50
CA LEU A 457 -14.34 -2.98 -1.29
C LEU A 457 -15.82 -3.07 -0.92
N LEU A 458 -16.33 -4.28 -0.67
CA LEU A 458 -17.71 -4.47 -0.21
C LEU A 458 -17.98 -3.82 1.14
N VAL A 459 -17.03 -3.92 2.08
CA VAL A 459 -17.10 -3.20 3.36
C VAL A 459 -17.06 -1.69 3.12
N GLY A 460 -16.24 -1.21 2.17
CA GLY A 460 -16.19 0.19 1.77
C GLY A 460 -17.53 0.73 1.24
N PHE A 461 -18.22 -0.02 0.38
CA PHE A 461 -19.56 0.35 -0.09
C PHE A 461 -20.58 0.35 1.05
N ALA A 462 -20.52 -0.63 1.95
CA ALA A 462 -21.40 -0.67 3.11
C ALA A 462 -21.14 0.54 4.03
N ALA A 463 -19.87 0.92 4.22
CA ALA A 463 -19.49 2.12 4.96
C ALA A 463 -20.00 3.40 4.28
N ALA A 464 -20.00 3.49 2.95
CA ALA A 464 -20.56 4.63 2.22
C ALA A 464 -22.07 4.79 2.44
N VAL A 465 -22.81 3.69 2.58
CA VAL A 465 -24.25 3.74 2.87
C VAL A 465 -24.54 4.04 4.33
N LEU A 466 -23.84 3.35 5.25
CA LEU A 466 -24.13 3.42 6.68
C LEU A 466 -23.55 4.68 7.34
N TYR A 467 -22.48 5.24 6.78
CA TYR A 467 -21.79 6.40 7.33
C TYR A 467 -21.45 7.46 6.26
N PRO A 468 -22.44 8.07 5.61
CA PRO A 468 -22.23 8.92 4.43
C PRO A 468 -21.52 10.25 4.74
N ARG A 469 -21.51 10.68 6.01
CA ARG A 469 -20.89 11.94 6.46
C ARG A 469 -19.38 11.85 6.74
N ILE A 470 -18.84 10.63 6.84
CA ILE A 470 -17.44 10.36 7.13
C ILE A 470 -16.44 11.13 6.23
N PRO A 471 -16.68 11.32 4.91
CA PRO A 471 -15.79 12.08 4.03
C PRO A 471 -15.67 13.57 4.35
N PHE A 472 -16.63 14.14 5.08
CA PHE A 472 -16.69 15.58 5.37
C PHE A 472 -16.08 15.94 6.72
N ALA A 473 -15.59 14.94 7.48
CA ALA A 473 -14.87 15.22 8.72
C ALA A 473 -13.53 15.89 8.42
N ASN A 474 -13.17 16.90 9.20
CA ASN A 474 -11.97 17.71 9.01
C ASN A 474 -10.63 16.96 9.28
N GLY A 475 -10.66 15.63 9.47
CA GLY A 475 -9.46 14.78 9.56
C GLY A 475 -8.60 15.02 10.81
N VAL A 476 -9.24 15.37 11.93
CA VAL A 476 -8.65 15.86 13.17
C VAL A 476 -8.47 14.72 14.21
N MET A 477 -9.04 13.53 13.99
CA MET A 477 -8.83 12.37 14.87
C MET A 477 -7.34 12.10 15.12
N PRO A 478 -6.92 11.77 16.36
CA PRO A 478 -5.51 11.49 16.70
C PRO A 478 -4.85 10.38 15.86
N SER A 479 -5.65 9.55 15.20
CA SER A 479 -5.23 8.37 14.44
C SER A 479 -5.24 8.51 12.91
N GLY A 480 -5.81 9.58 12.33
CA GLY A 480 -5.87 9.77 10.88
C GLY A 480 -7.23 10.24 10.35
N SER A 481 -7.50 9.98 9.08
CA SER A 481 -8.74 10.41 8.43
C SER A 481 -9.95 9.63 8.97
N VAL A 482 -11.06 10.31 9.26
CA VAL A 482 -12.33 9.66 9.64
C VAL A 482 -12.81 8.67 8.57
N ALA A 483 -12.42 8.87 7.30
CA ALA A 483 -12.66 7.93 6.20
C ALA A 483 -12.06 6.53 6.46
N GLU A 484 -10.88 6.48 7.06
CA GLU A 484 -10.17 5.24 7.35
C GLU A 484 -10.85 4.46 8.48
N ALA A 485 -11.58 5.13 9.38
CA ALA A 485 -12.32 4.49 10.46
C ALA A 485 -13.55 3.70 9.99
N GLY A 486 -14.05 3.96 8.77
CA GLY A 486 -15.26 3.31 8.24
C GLY A 486 -15.19 1.78 8.29
N TYR A 487 -14.04 1.19 8.00
CA TYR A 487 -13.85 -0.27 8.08
C TYR A 487 -14.05 -0.80 9.49
N VAL A 488 -13.49 -0.10 10.49
CA VAL A 488 -13.56 -0.49 11.91
C VAL A 488 -14.96 -0.28 12.47
N LYS A 489 -15.66 0.79 12.07
CA LYS A 489 -17.06 1.01 12.45
C LYS A 489 -17.96 -0.12 11.96
N ILE A 490 -17.81 -0.55 10.69
CA ILE A 490 -18.54 -1.70 10.16
C ILE A 490 -18.18 -2.99 10.91
N MET A 491 -16.89 -3.20 11.20
CA MET A 491 -16.42 -4.34 11.98
C MET A 491 -17.13 -4.46 13.34
N LEU A 492 -17.23 -3.35 14.07
CA LEU A 492 -17.91 -3.31 15.35
C LEU A 492 -19.42 -3.51 15.20
N LEU A 493 -20.03 -2.89 14.19
CA LEU A 493 -21.48 -2.93 13.98
C LEU A 493 -22.01 -4.33 13.68
N VAL A 494 -21.31 -5.14 12.87
CA VAL A 494 -21.89 -6.37 12.30
C VAL A 494 -21.27 -7.68 12.82
N LEU A 495 -20.11 -7.65 13.48
CA LEU A 495 -19.47 -8.88 13.96
C LEU A 495 -19.94 -9.26 15.36
N PRO A 496 -20.34 -10.53 15.56
CA PRO A 496 -20.64 -11.03 16.90
C PRO A 496 -19.36 -11.25 17.71
N ALA A 497 -19.53 -11.36 19.03
CA ALA A 497 -18.49 -11.82 19.95
C ALA A 497 -17.86 -13.13 19.48
N GLY A 498 -16.56 -13.26 19.67
CA GLY A 498 -15.71 -14.31 19.12
C GLY A 498 -15.18 -13.99 17.73
N MET A 499 -16.07 -13.64 16.78
CA MET A 499 -15.65 -13.28 15.43
C MET A 499 -14.98 -11.91 15.37
N LEU A 500 -15.46 -10.96 16.17
CA LEU A 500 -14.83 -9.66 16.35
C LEU A 500 -13.39 -9.83 16.87
N GLY A 501 -13.20 -10.60 17.93
CA GLY A 501 -11.89 -10.92 18.49
C GLY A 501 -10.97 -11.64 17.52
N LEU A 502 -11.49 -12.56 16.70
CA LEU A 502 -10.72 -13.22 15.65
C LEU A 502 -10.22 -12.24 14.60
N LEU A 503 -11.07 -11.33 14.09
CA LEU A 503 -10.67 -10.37 13.09
C LEU A 503 -9.72 -9.31 13.68
N VAL A 504 -9.95 -8.86 14.91
CA VAL A 504 -9.03 -7.97 15.63
C VAL A 504 -7.67 -8.63 15.80
N ALA A 505 -7.62 -9.90 16.24
CA ALA A 505 -6.39 -10.66 16.34
C ALA A 505 -5.68 -10.77 14.98
N ALA A 506 -6.42 -10.94 13.89
CA ALA A 506 -5.87 -11.00 12.54
C ALA A 506 -5.35 -9.66 12.02
N LEU A 507 -5.99 -8.54 12.35
CA LEU A 507 -5.49 -7.20 12.03
C LEU A 507 -4.24 -6.86 12.86
N MET A 508 -4.20 -7.27 14.13
CA MET A 508 -3.00 -7.19 14.95
C MET A 508 -1.88 -8.06 14.37
N ALA A 509 -2.20 -9.25 13.86
CA ALA A 509 -1.25 -10.13 13.18
C ALA A 509 -0.63 -9.48 11.94
N ALA A 510 -1.49 -8.90 11.08
CA ALA A 510 -1.09 -8.14 9.91
C ALA A 510 -0.14 -7.00 10.28
N TYR A 511 -0.49 -6.22 11.32
CA TYR A 511 0.39 -5.20 11.89
C TYR A 511 1.76 -5.78 12.32
N MET A 512 1.74 -6.86 13.10
CA MET A 512 2.97 -7.51 13.60
C MET A 512 3.85 -8.05 12.46
N SER A 513 3.27 -8.60 11.39
CA SER A 513 3.99 -9.10 10.20
C SER A 513 4.74 -7.96 9.47
N THR A 514 4.08 -6.81 9.29
CA THR A 514 4.70 -5.67 8.61
C THR A 514 5.77 -5.02 9.46
N ILE A 515 5.50 -4.77 10.74
CA ILE A 515 6.50 -4.17 11.66
C ILE A 515 7.72 -5.09 11.81
N SER A 516 7.52 -6.40 12.06
CA SER A 516 8.64 -7.35 12.16
C SER A 516 9.48 -7.39 10.89
N THR A 517 8.85 -7.36 9.71
CA THR A 517 9.55 -7.31 8.43
C THR A 517 10.40 -6.04 8.30
N GLN A 518 9.84 -4.86 8.59
CA GLN A 518 10.58 -3.60 8.47
C GLN A 518 11.72 -3.49 9.47
N VAL A 519 11.49 -3.86 10.73
CA VAL A 519 12.52 -3.83 11.76
C VAL A 519 13.64 -4.83 11.45
N ASN A 520 13.31 -6.04 10.97
CA ASN A 520 14.31 -7.06 10.63
C ASN A 520 15.12 -6.65 9.38
N LEU A 521 14.46 -6.15 8.33
CA LEU A 521 15.14 -5.65 7.12
C LEU A 521 16.03 -4.45 7.44
N GLY A 522 15.49 -3.44 8.13
CA GLY A 522 16.23 -2.26 8.55
C GLY A 522 17.45 -2.61 9.40
N ALA A 523 17.28 -3.48 10.40
CA ALA A 523 18.39 -3.97 11.21
C ALA A 523 19.42 -4.74 10.39
N SER A 524 18.99 -5.59 9.46
CA SER A 524 19.89 -6.30 8.55
C SER A 524 20.69 -5.34 7.66
N TYR A 525 20.06 -4.31 7.10
CA TYR A 525 20.75 -3.29 6.30
C TYR A 525 21.76 -2.51 7.13
N LEU A 526 21.36 -2.03 8.31
CA LEU A 526 22.27 -1.30 9.19
C LEU A 526 23.42 -2.17 9.69
N MET A 527 23.18 -3.45 9.94
CA MET A 527 24.19 -4.37 10.46
C MET A 527 25.10 -4.91 9.33
N ASN A 528 24.55 -5.59 8.33
CA ASN A 528 25.30 -6.33 7.31
C ASN A 528 25.83 -5.42 6.20
N ASP A 529 25.11 -4.34 5.89
CA ASP A 529 25.40 -3.49 4.73
C ASP A 529 26.05 -2.16 5.10
N PHE A 530 25.95 -1.72 6.36
CA PHE A 530 26.57 -0.50 6.86
C PHE A 530 27.60 -0.75 7.98
N TYR A 531 27.20 -1.30 9.12
CA TYR A 531 28.09 -1.46 10.27
C TYR A 531 29.24 -2.43 9.98
N ARG A 532 28.95 -3.63 9.50
CA ARG A 532 29.95 -4.68 9.26
C ARG A 532 30.99 -4.27 8.19
N PRO A 533 30.61 -3.65 7.05
CA PRO A 533 31.61 -3.27 6.04
C PRO A 533 32.33 -1.95 6.36
N PHE A 534 31.66 -0.97 7.00
CA PHE A 534 32.20 0.40 7.14
C PHE A 534 32.69 0.75 8.54
N ILE A 535 32.05 0.26 9.61
CA ILE A 535 32.35 0.64 11.00
C ILE A 535 33.21 -0.42 11.70
N ALA A 536 32.88 -1.71 11.55
CA ALA A 536 33.56 -2.80 12.23
C ALA A 536 35.07 -2.86 11.96
N PRO A 537 35.58 -2.72 10.72
CA PRO A 537 37.02 -2.81 10.45
C PRO A 537 37.83 -1.73 11.17
N GLY A 538 37.27 -0.52 11.31
CA GLY A 538 37.88 0.55 12.10
C GLY A 538 37.95 0.23 13.58
N ARG A 539 36.89 -0.40 14.13
CA ARG A 539 36.85 -0.84 15.53
C ARG A 539 37.77 -2.03 15.80
N GLU A 540 37.84 -2.98 14.87
CA GLU A 540 38.74 -4.13 14.93
C GLU A 540 40.19 -3.67 14.96
N ARG A 541 40.60 -2.75 14.08
CA ARG A 541 41.95 -2.15 14.10
C ARG A 541 42.27 -1.46 15.42
N ARG A 542 41.30 -0.75 16.03
CA ARG A 542 41.50 -0.11 17.36
C ARG A 542 41.59 -1.15 18.48
N ALA A 543 40.77 -2.20 18.45
CA ALA A 543 40.79 -3.28 19.44
C ALA A 543 42.06 -4.14 19.32
N ALA A 544 42.50 -4.43 18.10
CA ALA A 544 43.75 -5.11 17.80
C ALA A 544 44.95 -4.39 18.43
N ARG A 545 45.02 -3.06 18.28
CA ARG A 545 46.05 -2.22 18.93
C ARG A 545 45.98 -2.27 20.46
N ARG A 546 44.77 -2.19 21.04
CA ARG A 546 44.60 -2.22 22.51
C ARG A 546 44.89 -3.59 23.13
N ARG A 547 44.65 -4.67 22.39
CA ARG A 547 44.80 -6.06 22.87
C ARG A 547 46.12 -6.70 22.48
N GLY A 548 46.97 -6.01 21.72
CA GLY A 548 48.22 -6.56 21.19
C GLY A 548 48.02 -7.72 20.21
N ASN A 549 46.82 -7.88 19.63
CA ASN A 549 46.51 -8.96 18.69
C ASN A 549 46.19 -8.37 17.30
N PRO A 550 47.11 -8.41 16.33
CA PRO A 550 46.92 -7.81 15.00
C PRO A 550 45.81 -8.47 14.18
N ASP A 551 45.49 -9.74 14.44
CA ASP A 551 44.48 -10.52 13.71
C ASP A 551 43.11 -10.53 14.40
N PHE A 552 42.91 -9.64 15.39
CA PHE A 552 41.66 -9.57 16.13
C PHE A 552 40.48 -9.23 15.21
N LYS A 553 39.51 -10.15 15.13
CA LYS A 553 38.20 -9.96 14.52
C LYS A 553 37.10 -10.29 15.50
N TYR A 554 35.96 -9.62 15.37
CA TYR A 554 34.80 -9.95 16.18
C TYR A 554 34.19 -11.30 15.79
N ASP A 555 33.65 -12.02 16.77
CA ASP A 555 32.91 -13.25 16.54
C ASP A 555 31.47 -12.97 16.03
N GLU A 556 30.79 -14.00 15.53
CA GLU A 556 29.39 -13.85 15.09
C GLU A 556 28.46 -13.42 16.24
N ARG A 557 28.79 -13.71 17.52
CA ARG A 557 27.98 -13.28 18.66
C ARG A 557 27.97 -11.76 18.83
N HIS A 558 29.09 -11.08 18.61
CA HIS A 558 29.15 -9.62 18.59
C HIS A 558 28.19 -9.05 17.53
N TYR A 559 28.23 -9.61 16.34
CA TYR A 559 27.40 -9.21 15.21
C TYR A 559 25.90 -9.43 15.46
N VAL A 560 25.52 -10.54 16.09
CA VAL A 560 24.15 -10.79 16.54
C VAL A 560 23.70 -9.77 17.59
N ARG A 561 24.54 -9.44 18.59
CA ARG A 561 24.22 -8.41 19.60
C ARG A 561 23.99 -7.03 18.97
N TRP A 562 24.82 -6.64 18.01
CA TRP A 562 24.62 -5.40 17.24
C TRP A 562 23.35 -5.45 16.38
N GLY A 563 23.03 -6.60 15.79
CA GLY A 563 21.75 -6.82 15.10
C GLY A 563 20.55 -6.51 16.00
N ILE A 564 20.54 -7.05 17.23
CA ILE A 564 19.48 -6.79 18.22
C ILE A 564 19.40 -5.31 18.59
N ILE A 565 20.54 -4.64 18.82
CA ILE A 565 20.56 -3.20 19.11
C ILE A 565 19.95 -2.41 17.94
N MET A 566 20.32 -2.72 16.69
CA MET A 566 19.78 -2.06 15.50
C MET A 566 18.28 -2.33 15.32
N THR A 567 17.79 -3.53 15.63
CA THR A 567 16.36 -3.87 15.68
C THR A 567 15.62 -2.95 16.66
N VAL A 568 16.12 -2.82 17.89
CA VAL A 568 15.50 -1.95 18.90
C VAL A 568 15.53 -0.49 18.45
N MET A 569 16.67 -0.01 17.93
CA MET A 569 16.79 1.36 17.40
C MET A 569 15.80 1.63 16.26
N MET A 570 15.65 0.69 15.31
CA MET A 570 14.70 0.80 14.21
C MET A 570 13.26 0.86 14.72
N ALA A 571 12.89 0.02 15.69
CA ALA A 571 11.55 0.04 16.28
C ALA A 571 11.24 1.41 16.92
N PHE A 572 12.17 1.95 17.73
CA PHE A 572 12.01 3.29 18.31
C PHE A 572 11.93 4.38 17.24
N ALA A 573 12.76 4.32 16.20
CA ALA A 573 12.71 5.29 15.10
C ALA A 573 11.37 5.25 14.35
N GLY A 574 10.78 4.06 14.16
CA GLY A 574 9.45 3.90 13.57
C GLY A 574 8.33 4.52 14.42
N ILE A 575 8.39 4.38 15.75
CA ILE A 575 7.47 5.07 16.66
C ILE A 575 7.63 6.57 16.53
N ILE A 576 8.86 7.09 16.61
CA ILE A 576 9.12 8.53 16.49
C ILE A 576 8.53 9.05 15.19
N VAL A 577 8.83 8.44 14.04
CA VAL A 577 8.27 8.88 12.75
C VAL A 577 6.74 8.84 12.73
N SER A 578 6.11 7.86 13.38
CA SER A 578 4.63 7.82 13.49
C SER A 578 4.04 8.99 14.27
N LEU A 579 4.83 9.66 15.13
CA LEU A 579 4.43 10.88 15.84
C LEU A 579 4.50 12.14 14.94
N PHE A 580 5.07 12.06 13.74
CA PHE A 580 5.17 13.18 12.80
C PHE A 580 4.31 13.00 11.54
N LEU A 581 3.52 11.92 11.47
CA LEU A 581 2.59 11.66 10.38
C LEU A 581 1.17 11.98 10.84
N ASN A 582 0.39 12.67 10.01
CA ASN A 582 -1.02 12.97 10.32
C ASN A 582 -1.97 11.91 9.77
N THR A 583 -1.80 11.50 8.50
CA THR A 583 -2.65 10.49 7.84
C THR A 583 -1.82 9.35 7.24
N ILE A 584 -2.46 8.20 7.00
CA ILE A 584 -1.83 7.04 6.34
C ILE A 584 -1.48 7.42 4.89
N GLY A 585 -2.42 8.04 4.17
CA GLY A 585 -2.28 8.41 2.76
C GLY A 585 -1.14 9.39 2.48
N GLU A 586 -0.94 10.41 3.32
CA GLU A 586 0.15 11.38 3.13
C GLU A 586 1.54 10.75 3.16
N ALA A 587 1.74 9.75 4.01
CA ALA A 587 2.99 9.02 4.15
C ALA A 587 3.26 8.16 2.90
N TRP A 588 2.22 7.53 2.34
CA TRP A 588 2.32 6.77 1.08
C TRP A 588 2.70 7.67 -0.09
N PHE A 589 2.09 8.86 -0.16
CA PHE A 589 2.37 9.82 -1.21
C PHE A 589 3.76 10.46 -1.07
N LEU A 590 4.22 10.71 0.17
CA LEU A 590 5.59 11.14 0.44
C LEU A 590 6.60 10.13 -0.10
N LEU A 591 6.40 8.86 0.22
CA LEU A 591 7.31 7.79 -0.16
C LEU A 591 7.25 7.49 -1.67
N ALA A 592 6.07 7.62 -2.28
CA ALA A 592 5.90 7.49 -3.72
C ALA A 592 6.67 8.58 -4.48
N GLY A 593 6.71 9.81 -3.98
CA GLY A 593 7.55 10.87 -4.55
C GLY A 593 9.05 10.52 -4.48
N PHE A 594 9.52 10.08 -3.31
CA PHE A 594 10.91 9.69 -3.10
C PHE A 594 11.40 8.51 -3.95
N ASN A 595 10.50 7.56 -4.25
CA ASN A 595 10.84 6.38 -5.05
C ASN A 595 10.34 6.46 -6.49
N GLY A 596 9.74 7.58 -6.89
CA GLY A 596 8.92 7.70 -8.08
C GLY A 596 9.66 7.64 -9.41
N GLY A 597 11.00 7.61 -9.44
CA GLY A 597 11.79 7.50 -10.68
C GLY A 597 12.91 6.46 -10.68
N ILE A 598 13.30 5.93 -9.52
CA ILE A 598 14.40 4.96 -9.42
C ILE A 598 14.05 3.63 -10.10
N GLY A 599 12.76 3.33 -10.27
CA GLY A 599 12.28 2.12 -10.92
C GLY A 599 12.85 1.90 -12.32
N VAL A 600 13.04 2.98 -13.09
CA VAL A 600 13.64 2.92 -14.44
C VAL A 600 15.08 2.46 -14.37
N ILE A 601 15.85 3.01 -13.43
CA ILE A 601 17.24 2.66 -13.23
C ILE A 601 17.35 1.21 -12.74
N TYR A 602 16.42 0.75 -11.90
CA TYR A 602 16.34 -0.64 -11.46
C TYR A 602 15.97 -1.61 -12.56
N LEU A 603 15.18 -1.22 -13.57
CA LEU A 603 14.99 -2.07 -14.77
C LEU A 603 16.27 -2.09 -15.61
N LEU A 604 16.88 -0.92 -15.85
CA LEU A 604 18.06 -0.78 -16.69
C LEU A 604 19.29 -1.48 -16.12
N ARG A 605 19.48 -1.53 -14.79
CA ARG A 605 20.68 -2.16 -14.19
C ARG A 605 20.83 -3.64 -14.54
N TRP A 606 19.72 -4.34 -14.77
CA TRP A 606 19.72 -5.74 -15.18
C TRP A 606 20.01 -5.93 -16.66
N TYR A 607 19.51 -5.04 -17.52
CA TYR A 607 19.53 -5.23 -18.98
C TYR A 607 20.52 -4.34 -19.74
N TRP A 608 21.14 -3.39 -19.07
CA TRP A 608 22.12 -2.48 -19.65
C TRP A 608 23.42 -2.46 -18.84
N TRP A 609 24.48 -2.96 -19.45
CA TRP A 609 25.84 -2.98 -18.88
C TRP A 609 26.35 -1.61 -18.42
N ARG A 610 25.82 -0.53 -19.02
CA ARG A 610 26.40 0.80 -18.88
C ARG A 610 25.97 1.56 -17.64
N ILE A 611 24.83 1.17 -17.04
CA ILE A 611 24.43 1.61 -15.71
C ILE A 611 25.52 1.26 -14.71
N ASN A 612 25.85 2.21 -13.84
CA ASN A 612 26.85 2.07 -12.81
C ASN A 612 26.35 2.61 -11.46
N ALA A 613 27.19 2.53 -10.43
CA ALA A 613 26.79 2.90 -9.09
C ALA A 613 26.44 4.39 -8.93
N TRP A 614 27.10 5.29 -9.66
CA TRP A 614 26.80 6.73 -9.61
C TRP A 614 25.43 7.06 -10.21
N THR A 615 25.01 6.32 -11.25
CA THR A 615 23.66 6.44 -11.82
C THR A 615 22.59 6.24 -10.75
N GLU A 616 22.69 5.17 -9.95
CA GLU A 616 21.71 4.87 -8.91
C GLU A 616 21.76 5.90 -7.76
N ILE A 617 22.96 6.31 -7.32
CA ILE A 617 23.12 7.32 -6.25
C ILE A 617 22.45 8.63 -6.65
N VAL A 618 22.74 9.12 -7.86
CA VAL A 618 22.25 10.43 -8.33
C VAL A 618 20.73 10.41 -8.51
N CYS A 619 20.16 9.30 -9.00
CA CYS A 619 18.72 9.17 -9.10
C CYS A 619 18.05 9.22 -7.71
N LEU A 620 18.55 8.45 -6.74
CA LEU A 620 18.00 8.44 -5.38
C LEU A 620 18.10 9.82 -4.70
N LEU A 621 19.28 10.47 -4.77
CA LEU A 621 19.49 11.76 -4.13
C LEU A 621 18.68 12.88 -4.78
N SER A 622 18.62 12.92 -6.12
CA SER A 622 17.83 13.95 -6.81
C SER A 622 16.34 13.80 -6.55
N LEU A 623 15.78 12.58 -6.51
CA LEU A 623 14.38 12.36 -6.15
C LEU A 623 14.09 12.81 -4.72
N LEU A 624 14.95 12.46 -3.76
CA LEU A 624 14.82 12.89 -2.38
C LEU A 624 14.81 14.42 -2.26
N ILE A 625 15.80 15.08 -2.85
CA ILE A 625 15.96 16.54 -2.78
C ILE A 625 14.78 17.23 -3.47
N LEU A 626 14.46 16.86 -4.71
CA LEU A 626 13.38 17.51 -5.47
C LEU A 626 12.03 17.34 -4.77
N THR A 627 11.71 16.13 -4.30
CA THR A 627 10.43 15.87 -3.60
C THR A 627 10.35 16.65 -2.29
N LEU A 628 11.42 16.65 -1.49
CA LEU A 628 11.44 17.37 -0.21
C LEU A 628 11.32 18.88 -0.40
N VAL A 629 12.06 19.45 -1.36
CA VAL A 629 12.02 20.88 -1.69
C VAL A 629 10.62 21.26 -2.17
N LEU A 630 10.05 20.54 -3.13
CA LEU A 630 8.70 20.84 -3.63
C LEU A 630 7.64 20.72 -2.53
N ARG A 631 7.77 19.73 -1.65
CA ARG A 631 6.80 19.56 -0.55
C ARG A 631 6.91 20.69 0.48
N LEU A 632 8.12 21.06 0.90
CA LEU A 632 8.33 22.20 1.80
C LEU A 632 7.83 23.52 1.19
N LEU A 633 8.06 23.74 -0.09
CA LEU A 633 7.63 24.95 -0.78
C LEU A 633 6.11 25.01 -0.98
N CYS A 634 5.50 23.93 -1.46
CA CYS A 634 4.14 23.97 -2.01
C CYS A 634 3.05 23.41 -1.09
N ASN A 635 3.38 22.51 -0.17
CA ASN A 635 2.37 21.76 0.61
C ASN A 635 2.66 21.74 2.12
N GLY A 636 3.82 22.23 2.56
CA GLY A 636 4.31 22.01 3.90
C GLY A 636 4.82 20.58 4.12
N ALA A 637 5.57 20.36 5.19
CA ALA A 637 6.07 19.03 5.55
C ALA A 637 6.18 18.87 7.07
N PHE A 638 5.80 17.69 7.59
CA PHE A 638 5.98 17.32 8.99
C PHE A 638 5.33 18.31 10.00
N GLY A 639 4.16 18.83 9.66
CA GLY A 639 3.44 19.81 10.47
C GLY A 639 3.88 21.26 10.27
N TRP A 640 4.86 21.53 9.39
CA TRP A 640 5.18 22.91 8.97
C TRP A 640 4.31 23.34 7.81
N PRO A 641 3.84 24.61 7.79
CA PRO A 641 3.07 25.15 6.67
C PRO A 641 3.93 25.24 5.39
N ALA A 642 3.26 25.41 4.24
CA ALA A 642 3.94 25.68 2.99
C ALA A 642 4.77 26.98 3.10
N MET A 643 6.01 26.96 2.58
CA MET A 643 6.87 28.14 2.60
C MET A 643 6.43 29.22 1.60
N LEU A 644 5.75 28.84 0.52
CA LEU A 644 5.18 29.80 -0.43
C LEU A 644 3.85 30.35 0.10
N PRO A 645 3.62 31.67 0.00
CA PRO A 645 2.37 32.28 0.41
C PRO A 645 1.18 31.85 -0.47
N ALA A 646 -0.03 31.94 0.08
CA ALA A 646 -1.25 31.34 -0.50
C ALA A 646 -1.61 31.89 -1.89
N ASP A 647 -1.30 33.15 -2.16
CA ASP A 647 -1.45 33.82 -3.45
C ASP A 647 -0.62 33.13 -4.55
N VAL A 648 0.64 32.78 -4.24
CA VAL A 648 1.53 32.07 -5.16
C VAL A 648 1.06 30.63 -5.36
N LEU A 649 0.60 29.96 -4.30
CA LEU A 649 0.10 28.59 -4.36
C LEU A 649 -1.14 28.45 -5.26
N GLY A 650 -1.98 29.48 -5.31
CA GLY A 650 -3.17 29.54 -6.14
C GLY A 650 -2.90 29.73 -7.63
N HIS A 651 -1.68 30.14 -8.01
CA HIS A 651 -1.34 30.41 -9.41
C HIS A 651 -1.33 29.13 -10.25
N ARG A 652 -1.77 29.25 -11.52
CA ARG A 652 -1.84 28.15 -12.49
C ARG A 652 -0.62 28.20 -13.40
N VAL A 653 0.13 27.11 -13.45
CA VAL A 653 1.26 26.90 -14.35
C VAL A 653 0.77 26.10 -15.56
N PHE A 654 1.24 26.48 -16.75
CA PHE A 654 0.76 25.95 -18.03
C PHE A 654 -0.75 26.13 -18.23
N ALA A 655 -1.29 27.29 -17.81
CA ALA A 655 -2.68 27.66 -18.07
C ALA A 655 -3.05 27.48 -19.55
N ASP A 656 -4.29 27.08 -19.81
CA ASP A 656 -4.83 26.83 -21.15
C ASP A 656 -4.17 25.67 -21.91
N THR A 657 -3.48 24.77 -21.20
CA THR A 657 -2.93 23.54 -21.77
C THR A 657 -3.54 22.30 -21.11
N PHE A 658 -3.38 21.14 -21.76
CA PHE A 658 -3.74 19.84 -21.15
C PHE A 658 -2.95 19.53 -19.85
N PHE A 659 -1.84 20.23 -19.61
CA PHE A 659 -0.96 20.05 -18.45
C PHE A 659 -1.07 21.21 -17.45
N GLU A 660 -2.24 21.84 -17.36
CA GLU A 660 -2.47 22.90 -16.38
C GLU A 660 -2.42 22.34 -14.95
N PHE A 661 -1.59 22.95 -14.10
CA PHE A 661 -1.49 22.60 -12.68
C PHE A 661 -1.44 23.87 -11.82
N LYS A 662 -2.09 23.84 -10.65
CA LYS A 662 -1.84 24.84 -9.62
C LYS A 662 -0.45 24.66 -9.02
N VAL A 663 0.21 25.73 -8.57
CA VAL A 663 1.51 25.64 -7.89
C VAL A 663 1.45 24.72 -6.67
N GLN A 664 0.35 24.74 -5.91
CA GLN A 664 0.11 23.80 -4.80
C GLN A 664 0.14 22.31 -5.22
N GLN A 665 -0.14 22.01 -6.49
CA GLN A 665 -0.13 20.63 -6.99
C GLN A 665 1.28 20.14 -7.33
N MET A 666 2.32 20.98 -7.27
CA MET A 666 3.69 20.57 -7.56
C MET A 666 4.25 19.55 -6.56
N GLY A 667 3.73 19.50 -5.32
CA GLY A 667 4.07 18.44 -4.35
C GLY A 667 3.21 17.18 -4.44
N THR A 668 2.34 17.05 -5.45
CA THR A 668 1.43 15.90 -5.60
C THR A 668 2.03 14.77 -6.46
N ILE A 669 1.41 13.58 -6.41
CA ILE A 669 1.86 12.44 -7.22
C ILE A 669 1.85 12.76 -8.72
N PRO A 670 0.79 13.35 -9.30
CA PRO A 670 0.78 13.60 -10.73
C PRO A 670 1.96 14.42 -11.22
N PHE A 671 2.28 15.51 -10.51
CA PHE A 671 3.45 16.33 -10.83
C PHE A 671 4.76 15.55 -10.62
N SER A 672 4.86 14.80 -9.53
CA SER A 672 6.04 13.98 -9.25
C SER A 672 6.33 12.97 -10.38
N LEU A 673 5.30 12.36 -10.96
CA LEU A 673 5.45 11.40 -12.06
C LEU A 673 5.74 12.05 -13.41
N LEU A 674 5.21 13.25 -13.67
CA LEU A 674 5.36 13.94 -14.95
C LEU A 674 6.60 14.82 -15.04
N VAL A 675 7.11 15.32 -13.91
CA VAL A 675 8.19 16.33 -13.88
C VAL A 675 9.38 15.84 -13.07
N THR A 676 9.19 15.60 -11.77
CA THR A 676 10.28 15.20 -10.85
C THR A 676 10.95 13.91 -11.30
N MET A 677 10.16 12.92 -11.68
CA MET A 677 10.64 11.62 -12.12
C MET A 677 11.45 11.70 -13.42
N PRO A 678 10.93 12.29 -14.53
CA PRO A 678 11.73 12.41 -15.75
C PRO A 678 12.99 13.26 -15.57
N ALA A 679 12.93 14.32 -14.76
CA ALA A 679 14.09 15.15 -14.45
C ALA A 679 15.19 14.36 -13.74
N SER A 680 14.83 13.59 -12.70
CA SER A 680 15.78 12.74 -11.98
C SER A 680 16.37 11.64 -12.86
N VAL A 681 15.55 10.95 -13.66
CA VAL A 681 16.04 9.91 -14.57
C VAL A 681 16.94 10.50 -15.65
N GLY A 682 16.59 11.68 -16.20
CA GLY A 682 17.44 12.41 -17.14
C GLY A 682 18.81 12.74 -16.54
N LEU A 683 18.84 13.25 -15.31
CA LEU A 683 20.09 13.54 -14.60
C LEU A 683 20.92 12.27 -14.34
N ALA A 684 20.28 11.18 -13.92
CA ALA A 684 20.96 9.91 -13.70
C ALA A 684 21.54 9.32 -14.99
N LEU A 685 20.81 9.42 -16.11
CA LEU A 685 21.29 8.98 -17.42
C LEU A 685 22.45 9.86 -17.91
N LEU A 686 22.39 11.19 -17.71
CA LEU A 686 23.52 12.08 -17.98
C LEU A 686 24.77 11.63 -17.22
N VAL A 687 24.65 11.36 -15.92
CA VAL A 687 25.77 10.85 -15.11
C VAL A 687 26.27 9.50 -15.61
N THR A 688 25.39 8.63 -16.11
CA THR A 688 25.78 7.34 -16.70
C THR A 688 26.74 7.52 -17.88
N PHE A 689 26.54 8.54 -18.70
CA PHE A 689 27.41 8.86 -19.83
C PHE A 689 28.68 9.60 -19.43
N LEU A 690 28.61 10.46 -18.39
CA LEU A 690 29.75 11.22 -17.89
C LEU A 690 30.72 10.39 -17.04
N THR A 691 30.28 9.26 -16.49
CA THR A 691 31.09 8.42 -15.60
C THR A 691 31.61 7.16 -16.30
N ALA A 692 32.76 6.67 -15.86
CA ALA A 692 33.33 5.43 -16.36
C ALA A 692 32.39 4.22 -16.13
N PRO A 693 32.40 3.21 -17.02
CA PRO A 693 31.64 1.99 -16.78
C PRO A 693 32.21 1.22 -15.60
N THR A 694 31.42 0.28 -15.07
CA THR A 694 31.95 -0.73 -14.14
C THR A 694 33.08 -1.51 -14.79
N ASP A 695 34.04 -1.96 -13.97
CA ASP A 695 35.14 -2.80 -14.40
C ASP A 695 34.69 -3.94 -15.32
N LEU A 696 35.46 -4.18 -16.38
CA LEU A 696 35.08 -5.07 -17.46
C LEU A 696 35.00 -6.54 -16.99
N GLU A 697 35.94 -6.98 -16.15
CA GLU A 697 35.94 -8.35 -15.62
C GLU A 697 34.76 -8.58 -14.69
N LYS A 698 34.39 -7.56 -13.92
CA LYS A 698 33.17 -7.59 -13.12
C LYS A 698 31.92 -7.76 -13.99
N LEU A 699 31.82 -7.04 -15.10
CA LEU A 699 30.69 -7.14 -16.04
C LEU A 699 30.64 -8.52 -16.72
N LYS A 700 31.77 -9.09 -17.13
CA LYS A 700 31.84 -10.45 -17.69
C LYS A 700 31.39 -11.50 -16.66
N THR A 701 31.87 -11.38 -15.42
CA THR A 701 31.50 -12.28 -14.31
C THR A 701 30.00 -12.20 -14.02
N PHE A 702 29.44 -11.00 -13.97
CA PHE A 702 28.01 -10.79 -13.81
C PHE A 702 27.20 -11.43 -14.95
N HIS A 703 27.61 -11.19 -16.21
CA HIS A 703 26.94 -11.74 -17.39
C HIS A 703 26.94 -13.26 -17.42
N ARG A 704 28.08 -13.91 -17.10
CA ARG A 704 28.20 -15.37 -16.99
C ARG A 704 27.27 -15.96 -15.93
N ARG A 705 27.16 -15.30 -14.78
CA ARG A 705 26.36 -15.77 -13.63
C ARG A 705 24.87 -15.53 -13.79
N VAL A 706 24.47 -14.29 -14.07
CA VAL A 706 23.06 -13.87 -14.05
C VAL A 706 22.38 -14.13 -15.40
N GLN A 707 23.14 -13.99 -16.49
CA GLN A 707 22.67 -14.25 -17.86
C GLN A 707 21.40 -13.44 -18.21
N ALA A 708 21.33 -12.17 -17.80
CA ALA A 708 20.17 -11.32 -18.09
C ALA A 708 19.95 -11.13 -19.59
N GLY A 709 21.01 -11.02 -20.38
CA GLY A 709 20.97 -10.94 -21.84
C GLY A 709 20.32 -9.66 -22.41
N GLY A 710 19.97 -9.68 -23.69
CA GLY A 710 19.35 -8.54 -24.37
C GLY A 710 20.34 -7.60 -25.08
N ILE A 711 19.79 -6.54 -25.69
CA ILE A 711 20.54 -5.63 -26.58
C ILE A 711 21.66 -4.91 -25.81
N GLY A 712 21.41 -4.50 -24.57
CA GLY A 712 22.41 -3.83 -23.75
C GLY A 712 23.66 -4.69 -23.55
N TRP A 713 23.51 -5.99 -23.28
CA TRP A 713 24.64 -6.87 -23.00
C TRP A 713 25.42 -7.36 -24.23
N ARG A 714 25.00 -7.04 -25.47
CA ARG A 714 25.65 -7.51 -26.71
C ARG A 714 27.16 -7.30 -26.76
N ARG A 715 27.66 -6.16 -26.25
CA ARG A 715 29.10 -5.86 -26.21
C ARG A 715 29.84 -6.85 -25.31
N ILE A 716 29.34 -7.04 -24.09
CA ILE A 716 29.95 -7.94 -23.09
C ILE A 716 29.79 -9.40 -23.53
N ASP A 717 28.65 -9.76 -24.11
CA ASP A 717 28.38 -11.09 -24.63
C ASP A 717 29.40 -11.51 -25.70
N ARG A 718 29.75 -10.61 -26.63
CA ARG A 718 30.82 -10.87 -27.62
C ARG A 718 32.18 -11.10 -26.97
N LEU A 719 32.50 -10.33 -25.93
CA LEU A 719 33.77 -10.49 -25.21
C LEU A 719 33.82 -11.80 -24.42
N VAL A 720 32.72 -12.18 -23.77
CA VAL A 720 32.62 -13.46 -23.06
C VAL A 720 32.71 -14.63 -24.05
N LYS A 721 32.05 -14.55 -25.21
CA LYS A 721 32.12 -15.58 -26.26
C LYS A 721 33.48 -15.67 -26.95
N ALA A 722 34.24 -14.57 -26.99
CA ALA A 722 35.61 -14.59 -27.47
C ALA A 722 36.55 -15.37 -26.52
N GLU A 723 36.24 -15.38 -25.22
CA GLU A 723 36.97 -16.15 -24.21
C GLU A 723 36.47 -17.59 -24.05
N ASP A 724 35.16 -17.79 -24.19
CA ASP A 724 34.49 -19.10 -24.12
C ASP A 724 33.44 -19.22 -25.25
N PRO A 725 33.82 -19.79 -26.41
CA PRO A 725 32.90 -19.96 -27.54
C PRO A 725 31.71 -20.88 -27.26
N SER A 726 31.78 -21.72 -26.22
CA SER A 726 30.68 -22.63 -25.84
C SER A 726 29.56 -21.92 -25.06
N PHE A 727 29.84 -20.72 -24.53
CA PHE A 727 28.91 -19.99 -23.70
C PHE A 727 27.66 -19.53 -24.48
N GLN A 728 26.49 -19.98 -24.02
CA GLN A 728 25.19 -19.53 -24.49
C GLN A 728 24.40 -18.85 -23.37
N VAL A 729 23.88 -17.65 -23.66
CA VAL A 729 23.08 -16.88 -22.70
C VAL A 729 21.68 -17.44 -22.62
N ASN A 730 21.30 -18.00 -21.46
CA ASN A 730 19.92 -18.38 -21.18
C ASN A 730 19.13 -17.19 -20.58
N SER A 731 18.84 -16.20 -21.42
CA SER A 731 18.16 -14.97 -21.00
C SER A 731 16.66 -15.18 -20.78
N PRO A 732 16.08 -14.62 -19.69
CA PRO A 732 14.63 -14.56 -19.56
C PRO A 732 13.98 -13.50 -20.46
N LEU A 733 14.77 -12.62 -21.10
CA LEU A 733 14.27 -11.59 -22.01
C LEU A 733 13.98 -12.20 -23.40
N THR A 734 12.97 -13.06 -23.45
CA THR A 734 12.50 -13.72 -24.69
C THR A 734 11.13 -13.19 -25.09
N TRP A 735 10.82 -13.29 -26.39
CA TRP A 735 9.48 -12.98 -26.88
C TRP A 735 8.38 -13.81 -26.19
N GLU A 736 8.68 -15.06 -25.85
CA GLU A 736 7.76 -15.92 -25.12
C GLU A 736 7.45 -15.37 -23.73
N ASN A 737 8.45 -14.97 -22.95
CA ASN A 737 8.25 -14.38 -21.64
C ASN A 737 7.58 -13.00 -21.73
N THR A 738 7.91 -12.16 -22.71
CA THR A 738 7.21 -10.89 -22.94
C THR A 738 5.74 -11.11 -23.25
N ARG A 739 5.40 -12.08 -24.11
CA ARG A 739 4.02 -12.45 -24.40
C ARG A 739 3.31 -12.97 -23.15
N ASN A 740 3.96 -13.86 -22.39
CA ASN A 740 3.38 -14.44 -21.18
C ASN A 740 3.18 -13.37 -20.09
N TRP A 741 4.07 -12.38 -20.01
CA TRP A 741 3.93 -11.23 -19.13
C TRP A 741 2.70 -10.37 -19.49
N LEU A 742 2.51 -10.03 -20.76
CA LEU A 742 1.33 -9.29 -21.22
C LEU A 742 0.04 -10.07 -20.94
N LEU A 743 0.02 -11.36 -21.29
CA LEU A 743 -1.16 -12.24 -21.07
C LEU A 743 -1.43 -12.48 -19.58
N GLY A 744 -0.39 -12.65 -18.77
CA GLY A 744 -0.51 -12.80 -17.32
C GLY A 744 -1.04 -11.54 -16.66
N SER A 745 -0.58 -10.37 -17.09
CA SER A 745 -1.07 -9.08 -16.60
C SER A 745 -2.54 -8.89 -16.96
N ALA A 746 -2.89 -9.13 -18.23
CA ALA A 746 -4.27 -9.08 -18.70
C ALA A 746 -5.16 -10.06 -17.92
N MET A 747 -4.71 -11.31 -17.71
CA MET A 747 -5.44 -12.33 -16.96
C MET A 747 -5.76 -11.86 -15.53
N VAL A 748 -4.80 -11.28 -14.82
CA VAL A 748 -5.03 -10.76 -13.46
C VAL A 748 -6.04 -9.62 -13.48
N TYR A 749 -5.95 -8.70 -14.44
CA TYR A 749 -6.97 -7.64 -14.60
C TYR A 749 -8.36 -8.18 -14.91
N PHE A 750 -8.47 -9.15 -15.82
CA PHE A 750 -9.74 -9.80 -16.13
C PHE A 750 -10.34 -10.51 -14.93
N TRP A 751 -9.51 -11.13 -14.11
CA TRP A 751 -9.98 -11.78 -12.89
C TRP A 751 -10.45 -10.76 -11.87
N LEU A 752 -9.65 -9.70 -11.63
CA LEU A 752 -10.00 -8.60 -10.74
C LEU A 752 -11.36 -7.98 -11.12
N VAL A 753 -11.53 -7.53 -12.37
CA VAL A 753 -12.78 -6.92 -12.85
C VAL A 753 -13.90 -7.95 -12.95
N GLY A 754 -13.57 -9.18 -13.36
CA GLY A 754 -14.53 -10.27 -13.52
C GLY A 754 -15.17 -10.68 -12.19
N VAL A 755 -14.39 -10.80 -11.11
CA VAL A 755 -14.93 -11.08 -9.77
C VAL A 755 -15.84 -9.94 -9.32
N GLY A 756 -15.48 -8.68 -9.58
CA GLY A 756 -16.36 -7.55 -9.33
C GLY A 756 -17.68 -7.65 -10.06
N LYS A 757 -17.62 -7.92 -11.36
CA LYS A 757 -18.82 -8.10 -12.18
C LYS A 757 -19.69 -9.26 -11.71
N ILE A 758 -19.10 -10.33 -11.15
CA ILE A 758 -19.87 -11.44 -10.55
C ILE A 758 -20.58 -10.98 -9.28
N ILE A 759 -19.91 -10.20 -8.44
CA ILE A 759 -20.42 -9.75 -7.14
C ILE A 759 -21.48 -8.65 -7.31
N ILE A 760 -21.14 -7.53 -7.95
CA ILE A 760 -22.02 -6.35 -8.04
C ILE A 760 -22.74 -6.21 -9.39
N GLY A 761 -22.24 -6.84 -10.46
CA GLY A 761 -22.77 -6.67 -11.82
C GLY A 761 -24.25 -7.05 -12.00
N PRO A 762 -24.76 -8.16 -11.42
CA PRO A 762 -26.18 -8.48 -11.52
C PRO A 762 -27.08 -7.41 -10.90
N ALA A 763 -26.64 -6.80 -9.79
CA ALA A 763 -27.37 -5.73 -9.11
C ALA A 763 -27.28 -4.42 -9.90
N LEU A 764 -26.12 -4.08 -10.48
CA LEU A 764 -25.96 -2.92 -11.34
C LEU A 764 -26.87 -2.95 -12.58
N ASN A 765 -27.11 -4.14 -13.15
CA ASN A 765 -28.02 -4.31 -14.29
C ASN A 765 -29.51 -4.24 -13.89
N ARG A 766 -29.84 -4.47 -12.62
CA ARG A 766 -31.21 -4.44 -12.08
C ARG A 766 -31.57 -3.09 -11.50
N ALA A 767 -30.59 -2.38 -10.93
CA ALA A 767 -30.75 -1.00 -10.53
C ALA A 767 -31.25 -0.21 -11.75
N ASN A 768 -32.30 0.59 -11.56
CA ASN A 768 -33.06 1.34 -12.59
C ASN A 768 -32.19 1.94 -13.70
N ASP A 769 -32.80 2.32 -14.84
CA ASP A 769 -32.17 2.99 -15.99
C ASP A 769 -31.15 4.11 -15.63
N ASN A 770 -31.22 4.65 -14.41
CA ASN A 770 -30.32 5.62 -13.79
C ASN A 770 -28.92 5.12 -13.38
N LEU A 771 -28.62 3.82 -13.36
CA LEU A 771 -27.27 3.28 -13.05
C LEU A 771 -26.68 2.42 -14.19
N VAL A 772 -27.42 2.21 -15.27
CA VAL A 772 -27.00 1.38 -16.40
C VAL A 772 -25.74 1.95 -17.06
N VAL A 773 -24.72 1.09 -17.19
CA VAL A 773 -23.47 1.42 -17.85
C VAL A 773 -23.68 1.39 -19.37
N ALA A 774 -23.97 2.54 -19.97
CA ALA A 774 -24.04 2.67 -21.42
C ALA A 774 -22.62 2.69 -22.02
N GLY A 775 -22.31 1.66 -22.83
CA GLY A 775 -21.39 1.75 -23.98
C GLY A 775 -19.86 1.76 -23.74
N GLU A 776 -19.35 2.38 -22.67
CA GLU A 776 -17.90 2.59 -22.52
C GLU A 776 -17.12 1.34 -22.05
N ASP A 777 -17.72 0.50 -21.19
CA ASP A 777 -17.14 -0.75 -20.69
C ASP A 777 -16.89 -1.80 -21.79
N VAL A 778 -17.65 -1.71 -22.87
CA VAL A 778 -17.59 -2.63 -24.00
C VAL A 778 -16.29 -2.39 -24.77
N PHE A 779 -15.86 -1.14 -24.92
CA PHE A 779 -14.69 -0.73 -25.71
C PHE A 779 -13.40 -1.34 -25.19
N PHE A 780 -13.10 -1.20 -23.89
CA PHE A 780 -11.85 -1.68 -23.32
C PHE A 780 -11.82 -3.21 -23.20
N LEU A 781 -12.97 -3.81 -22.89
CA LEU A 781 -13.15 -5.25 -22.88
C LEU A 781 -12.98 -5.82 -24.31
N HIS A 782 -13.46 -5.13 -25.35
CA HIS A 782 -13.28 -5.51 -26.75
C HIS A 782 -11.86 -5.28 -27.24
N LEU A 783 -11.17 -4.23 -26.79
CA LEU A 783 -9.76 -3.98 -27.09
C LEU A 783 -8.87 -5.07 -26.50
N MET A 784 -9.05 -5.40 -25.22
CA MET A 784 -8.29 -6.45 -24.55
C MET A 784 -8.63 -7.85 -25.09
N THR A 785 -9.89 -8.11 -25.40
CA THR A 785 -10.32 -9.35 -26.09
C THR A 785 -9.76 -9.43 -27.50
N GLY A 786 -9.73 -8.31 -28.23
CA GLY A 786 -9.12 -8.21 -29.56
C GLY A 786 -7.62 -8.51 -29.55
N LEU A 787 -6.88 -8.03 -28.53
CA LEU A 787 -5.47 -8.37 -28.34
C LEU A 787 -5.25 -9.85 -28.00
N ILE A 788 -6.15 -10.45 -27.20
CA ILE A 788 -6.12 -11.88 -26.84
C ILE A 788 -6.48 -12.75 -28.04
N VAL A 789 -7.52 -12.40 -28.79
CA VAL A 789 -7.94 -13.09 -30.01
C VAL A 789 -6.86 -12.95 -31.08
N ALA A 790 -6.22 -11.79 -31.24
CA ALA A 790 -5.05 -11.63 -32.11
C ALA A 790 -3.89 -12.54 -31.66
N GLY A 791 -3.67 -12.66 -30.34
CA GLY A 791 -2.70 -13.58 -29.74
C GLY A 791 -3.03 -15.07 -29.98
N LEU A 792 -4.31 -15.46 -29.90
CA LEU A 792 -4.79 -16.84 -30.14
C LEU A 792 -4.83 -17.19 -31.62
N VAL A 793 -5.31 -16.30 -32.48
CA VAL A 793 -5.33 -16.44 -33.94
C VAL A 793 -3.89 -16.57 -34.47
N SER A 794 -2.91 -15.91 -33.84
CA SER A 794 -1.49 -16.11 -34.16
C SER A 794 -0.98 -17.54 -33.93
N LYS A 795 -1.63 -18.30 -33.03
CA LYS A 795 -1.33 -19.72 -32.76
C LYS A 795 -2.07 -20.67 -33.70
N ILE A 796 -3.27 -20.30 -34.15
CA ILE A 796 -4.15 -21.19 -34.93
C ILE A 796 -3.84 -21.12 -36.42
N LEU A 797 -3.45 -19.95 -36.96
CA LEU A 797 -3.13 -19.83 -38.38
C LEU A 797 -1.76 -20.44 -38.70
N PRO A 798 -1.66 -21.55 -39.45
CA PRO A 798 -0.37 -22.12 -39.84
C PRO A 798 0.30 -21.23 -40.90
N GLY A 799 1.60 -20.94 -40.75
CA GLY A 799 2.44 -20.34 -41.79
C GLY A 799 3.40 -19.23 -41.32
N ARG A 800 4.66 -19.23 -41.79
CA ARG A 800 5.61 -18.12 -41.61
C ARG A 800 5.46 -17.13 -42.78
N GLY A 801 5.37 -15.81 -42.51
CA GLY A 801 5.52 -14.76 -43.54
C GLY A 801 4.38 -13.73 -43.66
N LYS A 802 4.51 -12.82 -44.66
CA LYS A 802 3.69 -11.61 -44.94
C LYS A 802 2.17 -11.77 -44.82
N ARG A 803 1.61 -12.97 -45.04
CA ARG A 803 0.16 -13.25 -44.89
C ARG A 803 -0.32 -13.26 -43.42
N ARG A 804 0.51 -13.68 -42.46
CA ARG A 804 0.21 -13.52 -41.02
C ARG A 804 0.23 -12.05 -40.61
N GLY A 805 1.16 -11.26 -41.16
CA GLY A 805 1.21 -9.81 -40.94
C GLY A 805 -0.01 -9.10 -41.52
N LEU A 806 -0.47 -9.49 -42.70
CA LEU A 806 -1.67 -8.95 -43.34
C LEU A 806 -2.94 -9.32 -42.57
N ALA A 807 -3.08 -10.58 -42.10
CA ALA A 807 -4.22 -10.99 -41.28
C ALA A 807 -4.26 -10.27 -39.92
N LEU A 808 -3.10 -10.10 -39.26
CA LEU A 808 -3.00 -9.33 -38.03
C LEU A 808 -3.32 -7.85 -38.27
N ALA A 809 -2.84 -7.28 -39.38
CA ALA A 809 -3.10 -5.90 -39.77
C ALA A 809 -4.58 -5.67 -40.14
N VAL A 810 -5.26 -6.62 -40.79
CA VAL A 810 -6.69 -6.55 -41.11
C VAL A 810 -7.55 -6.65 -39.85
N VAL A 811 -7.17 -7.51 -38.89
CA VAL A 811 -7.87 -7.62 -37.59
C VAL A 811 -7.63 -6.37 -36.74
N LEU A 812 -6.40 -5.88 -36.64
CA LEU A 812 -6.07 -4.62 -35.96
C LEU A 812 -6.75 -3.42 -36.64
N ALA A 813 -6.76 -3.35 -37.97
CA ALA A 813 -7.43 -2.27 -38.71
C ALA A 813 -8.95 -2.33 -38.57
N GLY A 814 -9.56 -3.52 -38.55
CA GLY A 814 -10.99 -3.69 -38.27
C GLY A 814 -11.37 -3.23 -36.85
N TYR A 815 -10.53 -3.51 -35.85
CA TYR A 815 -10.75 -3.06 -34.48
C TYR A 815 -10.43 -1.58 -34.26
N VAL A 816 -9.41 -1.03 -34.93
CA VAL A 816 -9.12 0.41 -34.96
C VAL A 816 -10.24 1.18 -35.66
N ALA A 817 -10.84 0.63 -36.72
CA ALA A 817 -12.01 1.21 -37.38
C ALA A 817 -13.24 1.21 -36.46
N VAL A 818 -13.46 0.15 -35.68
CA VAL A 818 -14.51 0.10 -34.64
C VAL A 818 -14.23 1.09 -33.51
N ALA A 819 -12.98 1.18 -33.05
CA ALA A 819 -12.54 2.18 -32.07
C ALA A 819 -12.81 3.60 -32.57
N TYR A 820 -12.41 3.89 -33.81
CA TYR A 820 -12.59 5.19 -34.44
C TYR A 820 -14.06 5.55 -34.63
N SER A 821 -14.93 4.57 -34.96
CA SER A 821 -16.38 4.79 -35.07
C SER A 821 -17.07 5.07 -33.73
N LEU A 822 -16.46 4.68 -32.60
CA LEU A 822 -16.97 4.92 -31.25
C LEU A 822 -16.48 6.26 -30.66
N PHE A 823 -15.42 6.85 -31.22
CA PHE A 823 -15.00 8.24 -30.93
C PHE A 823 -15.65 9.26 -31.88
N HIS A 824 -16.53 8.81 -32.78
CA HIS A 824 -17.27 9.72 -33.64
C HIS A 824 -18.31 10.48 -32.80
N PRO A 825 -18.33 11.82 -32.83
CA PRO A 825 -19.34 12.59 -32.11
C PRO A 825 -20.74 12.18 -32.56
N VAL A 826 -21.61 11.95 -31.58
CA VAL A 826 -23.02 11.57 -31.76
C VAL A 826 -23.70 12.68 -32.58
N GLY A 827 -24.12 12.36 -33.81
CA GLY A 827 -24.86 13.31 -34.69
C GLY A 827 -24.60 13.24 -36.19
N GLN A 828 -23.67 12.43 -36.69
CA GLN A 828 -23.46 12.26 -38.14
C GLN A 828 -23.87 10.85 -38.64
N PRO A 829 -24.54 10.73 -39.82
CA PRO A 829 -25.12 9.46 -40.27
C PRO A 829 -24.09 8.42 -40.76
N PHE A 830 -24.28 7.19 -40.29
CA PHE A 830 -23.48 5.96 -40.48
C PHE A 830 -23.60 5.31 -41.89
N ALA A 831 -23.86 6.07 -42.94
CA ALA A 831 -24.34 5.51 -44.22
C ALA A 831 -23.27 4.89 -45.14
N THR A 832 -22.00 4.72 -44.73
CA THR A 832 -20.92 4.35 -45.65
C THR A 832 -19.99 3.20 -45.23
N ALA A 833 -20.39 2.26 -44.37
CA ALA A 833 -19.51 1.12 -44.02
C ALA A 833 -20.17 -0.29 -44.00
N PRO A 834 -19.51 -1.34 -44.52
CA PRO A 834 -20.16 -2.62 -44.87
C PRO A 834 -20.11 -3.72 -43.79
N LEU A 835 -19.55 -3.45 -42.60
CA LEU A 835 -19.08 -4.51 -41.67
C LEU A 835 -19.96 -4.80 -40.43
N GLY A 836 -21.08 -4.11 -40.25
CA GLY A 836 -21.91 -4.20 -39.03
C GLY A 836 -22.74 -5.48 -38.83
N TRP A 837 -22.73 -6.42 -39.78
CA TRP A 837 -23.74 -7.49 -39.86
C TRP A 837 -23.38 -8.83 -39.21
N LEU A 838 -22.16 -9.05 -38.70
CA LEU A 838 -21.65 -10.43 -38.57
C LEU A 838 -21.69 -11.13 -37.21
N LEU A 839 -21.69 -10.47 -36.03
CA LEU A 839 -21.55 -11.21 -34.75
C LEU A 839 -22.29 -10.56 -33.57
N GLY A 840 -23.24 -11.28 -32.97
CA GLY A 840 -24.04 -10.84 -31.81
C GLY A 840 -23.46 -11.18 -30.42
N PRO A 841 -23.92 -10.49 -29.36
CA PRO A 841 -23.28 -10.46 -28.02
C PRO A 841 -23.28 -11.79 -27.25
N ARG A 842 -24.22 -12.71 -27.50
CA ARG A 842 -24.26 -14.03 -26.84
C ARG A 842 -23.10 -14.94 -27.26
N LEU A 843 -22.62 -14.82 -28.50
CA LEU A 843 -21.49 -15.62 -29.00
C LEU A 843 -20.17 -15.15 -28.36
N ILE A 844 -20.06 -13.86 -28.04
CA ILE A 844 -18.90 -13.23 -27.41
C ILE A 844 -18.70 -13.75 -25.98
N GLY A 845 -19.77 -13.89 -25.20
CA GLY A 845 -19.70 -14.43 -23.83
C GLY A 845 -19.22 -15.89 -23.77
N ILE A 846 -19.66 -16.72 -24.73
CA ILE A 846 -19.25 -18.13 -24.84
C ILE A 846 -17.76 -18.23 -25.23
N LEU A 847 -17.31 -17.37 -26.15
CA LEU A 847 -15.91 -17.33 -26.58
C LEU A 847 -14.96 -16.84 -25.47
N MET A 848 -15.41 -15.94 -24.59
CA MET A 848 -14.63 -15.47 -23.42
C MET A 848 -14.45 -16.54 -22.34
N LEU A 849 -15.51 -17.29 -22.01
CA LEU A 849 -15.46 -18.41 -21.07
C LEU A 849 -14.56 -19.54 -21.61
N ALA A 850 -14.67 -19.83 -22.90
CA ALA A 850 -13.79 -20.78 -23.58
C ALA A 850 -12.32 -20.31 -23.60
N ALA A 851 -12.07 -19.01 -23.77
CA ALA A 851 -10.71 -18.44 -23.73
C ALA A 851 -10.08 -18.50 -22.32
N GLY A 852 -10.85 -18.27 -21.25
CA GLY A 852 -10.38 -18.38 -19.87
C GLY A 852 -9.96 -19.82 -19.51
N VAL A 853 -10.79 -20.80 -19.86
CA VAL A 853 -10.50 -22.23 -19.65
C VAL A 853 -9.36 -22.70 -20.55
N ALA A 854 -9.31 -22.24 -21.80
CA ALA A 854 -8.22 -22.56 -22.72
C ALA A 854 -6.88 -21.94 -22.28
N CYS A 855 -6.86 -20.73 -21.72
CA CYS A 855 -5.64 -20.12 -21.16
C CYS A 855 -5.13 -20.88 -19.94
N GLY A 856 -6.02 -21.29 -19.02
CA GLY A 856 -5.66 -22.16 -17.90
C GLY A 856 -5.11 -23.52 -18.37
N GLY A 857 -5.73 -24.11 -19.39
CA GLY A 857 -5.29 -25.37 -20.00
C GLY A 857 -3.99 -25.27 -20.81
N VAL A 858 -3.75 -24.14 -21.48
CA VAL A 858 -2.51 -23.86 -22.23
C VAL A 858 -1.35 -23.61 -21.28
N ILE A 859 -1.57 -22.90 -20.17
CA ILE A 859 -0.56 -22.69 -19.14
C ILE A 859 -0.24 -24.03 -18.46
N ALA A 860 -1.27 -24.81 -18.07
CA ALA A 860 -1.09 -26.15 -17.53
C ALA A 860 -0.38 -27.11 -18.51
N ARG A 861 -0.69 -27.05 -19.82
CA ARG A 861 0.00 -27.82 -20.86
C ARG A 861 1.43 -27.33 -21.11
N SER A 862 1.69 -26.03 -21.11
CA SER A 862 3.05 -25.48 -21.18
C SER A 862 3.88 -25.83 -19.94
N PHE A 863 3.24 -26.07 -18.79
CA PHE A 863 3.87 -26.60 -17.59
C PHE A 863 4.01 -28.14 -17.60
N SER A 864 3.16 -28.88 -18.33
CA SER A 864 3.18 -30.35 -18.37
C SER A 864 4.01 -30.94 -19.54
N THR A 865 4.22 -30.18 -20.63
CA THR A 865 5.08 -30.64 -21.74
C THR A 865 6.51 -30.18 -21.52
N GLY A 866 7.24 -30.91 -20.67
CA GLY A 866 8.69 -30.75 -20.48
C GLY A 866 9.47 -31.05 -21.76
N ARG A 867 9.67 -30.04 -22.61
CA ARG A 867 10.74 -30.04 -23.62
C ARG A 867 11.64 -28.83 -23.42
N TRP A 868 12.57 -29.02 -22.49
CA TRP A 868 13.83 -28.28 -22.42
C TRP A 868 14.92 -29.35 -22.50
N SER A 869 15.31 -29.72 -23.72
CA SER A 869 16.38 -30.69 -23.94
C SER A 869 17.16 -30.33 -25.19
N ASP A 870 18.26 -29.61 -24.99
CA ASP A 870 19.49 -29.80 -25.75
C ASP A 870 20.62 -30.03 -24.73
N LEU A 871 20.81 -31.29 -24.35
CA LEU A 871 22.07 -31.87 -23.84
C LEU A 871 22.15 -33.31 -24.39
N PRO A 872 23.36 -33.83 -24.69
CA PRO A 872 23.61 -34.62 -25.89
C PRO A 872 23.19 -36.09 -25.81
N ALA A 873 23.00 -36.65 -27.01
CA ALA A 873 22.45 -37.96 -27.33
C ALA A 873 23.10 -39.15 -26.60
N GLY A 874 22.27 -40.15 -26.25
CA GLY A 874 22.73 -41.47 -25.83
C GLY A 874 21.62 -42.48 -25.54
N ARG A 875 21.39 -43.38 -26.52
CA ARG A 875 20.87 -44.77 -26.44
C ARG A 875 19.35 -45.04 -26.25
N GLU A 876 18.75 -45.38 -27.39
CA GLU A 876 17.92 -46.56 -27.71
C GLU A 876 16.80 -47.05 -26.75
N ALA A 877 15.56 -46.79 -27.19
CA ALA A 877 14.44 -47.70 -27.44
C ALA A 877 14.07 -48.83 -26.44
N SER A 878 12.83 -48.77 -25.92
CA SER A 878 11.79 -49.77 -26.23
C SER A 878 10.38 -49.23 -25.89
N PRO A 879 9.32 -49.61 -26.64
CA PRO A 879 7.97 -49.09 -26.44
C PRO A 879 7.09 -50.07 -25.66
N ARG A 880 6.20 -49.57 -24.79
CA ARG A 880 4.86 -50.16 -24.58
C ARG A 880 3.90 -49.22 -23.82
N PRO A 881 2.58 -49.38 -24.02
CA PRO A 881 1.58 -48.33 -23.82
C PRO A 881 0.70 -48.55 -22.57
N ALA A 882 0.24 -47.43 -21.99
CA ALA A 882 -1.14 -47.14 -21.57
C ALA A 882 -1.14 -45.76 -20.89
#